data_AF-A0A452S4C8-F1
#
_entry.id   AF-A0A452S4C8-F1
#
_cell.length_a   1.000
_cell.length_b   1.000
_cell.length_c   1.000
_cell.angle_alpha   90.00
_cell.angle_beta   90.00
_cell.angle_gamma   90.00
#
_symmetry.space_group_name_H-M   'P 1'
#
loop_
_entity.id
_entity.type
_entity.pdbx_description
1 polymer ?
#
loop_
_entity_poly.entity_id
_entity_poly.type
_entity_poly.pdbx_seq_one_letter_code
_entity_poly.pdbx_strand_id
1 'polypeptide(L)'
;GRSRLPAEQEAQCGARSQNPGIMHPPSPVTFNQVLHSTDRANWFSFSSGILASERLPFSCLRNITQTLMDTLKNQELESIDEGLLQFCANKLKLLHLYESVSQLNSLDFHSDTPFSDNDLAVLLRLDEKELLKLQALLEKYKEEKTRTATVRFSDDKDGVLPVKTFLEYLEYEKDVINIKKISEEEYVALGSFFFWKCLHGESSTEDMCHTLESAGLSPQLLLSLLLSVWLSKEKDILDKPQSVCCLHTMLSLLSKMKVAIDETWDSQSVSPWWQQMRTACIQSENNGAALLSAHVGHSVAAQISNNMTEKKFSQTVLGADSEALTDSWEALSLDTEYWKLLLKQLEDCLILQTLLHSKANSPASKPSSLQAEPLPRLSVKKLLAGGKGGIADSVAKWIFKQDFSPEVLKLANKERDAENPDEPKEGINRDLLHLAYKQFPCSLELDVLHAHCCWEYVVQWNKDPEEARFFVRSIEHLKHILNAHVQNGVALMMWNTFLVKRFSAATYLMDKDVGMSDTAMTSFLGSCLDLLQTLMEADVSRDEMQAPVLDTEDAWLTVEGPISIVELALEQKHVHYPLVEHHSVLCSVLYAVMRFALKTVKPLSLFDSKGKNAFFKDLTSIQLLPSGEMDPNFISVRQQFLLKVVSAAVQAQHSVVKDKESSEEAPSAPFGKDQDWPVLAVDLAHHLQVSEDVIRRHYVGELYNYGVDHLGEEAILQVHDREVLASQLLVLTGQRLAHALLHTQTREGMELLARLPPTLCTWLKAMNPQDLQNTEVPIATTAKLVNKVIELLPENHGQYSLALHLIEAVEAISTSL
;
A
#
# COMPACT_ATOMS: atom_id res chain seq x y z
N GLY A 1 21.71 -32.10 44.05
CA GLY A 1 22.61 -33.27 44.18
C GLY A 1 23.48 -33.34 42.95
N ARG A 2 24.81 -33.40 43.16
CA ARG A 2 25.91 -33.89 42.30
C ARG A 2 25.93 -33.41 40.82
N SER A 3 26.76 -32.41 40.44
CA SER A 3 28.22 -32.49 40.13
C SER A 3 28.51 -33.16 38.77
N ARG A 4 29.37 -32.68 37.85
CA ARG A 4 30.43 -31.66 37.82
C ARG A 4 30.87 -31.51 36.35
N LEU A 5 31.16 -30.29 35.90
CA LEU A 5 32.15 -29.99 34.83
C LEU A 5 33.58 -30.10 35.40
N PRO A 6 34.61 -30.20 34.54
CA PRO A 6 35.59 -29.09 34.40
C PRO A 6 35.91 -28.82 32.90
N ALA A 7 36.09 -27.59 32.39
CA ALA A 7 36.95 -26.45 32.72
C ALA A 7 38.43 -26.63 32.29
N GLU A 8 38.87 -25.82 31.31
CA GLU A 8 40.24 -25.27 31.05
C GLU A 8 40.15 -24.45 29.73
N GLN A 9 40.17 -23.11 29.70
CA GLN A 9 41.17 -22.07 30.03
C GLN A 9 42.37 -21.97 29.07
N GLU A 10 42.61 -20.73 28.65
CA GLU A 10 43.44 -20.21 27.56
C GLU A 10 44.96 -20.40 27.72
N ALA A 11 45.69 -20.42 26.60
CA ALA A 11 47.05 -19.90 26.52
C ALA A 11 47.38 -19.37 25.12
N GLN A 12 47.63 -18.05 25.05
CA GLN A 12 48.30 -17.35 23.95
C GLN A 12 49.82 -17.59 23.97
N CYS A 13 50.43 -17.74 22.79
CA CYS A 13 51.78 -17.31 22.39
C CYS A 13 52.00 -17.84 20.95
N GLY A 14 52.47 -17.09 19.96
CA GLY A 14 53.60 -16.18 19.96
C GLY A 14 54.48 -16.59 18.77
N ALA A 15 54.77 -15.63 17.89
CA ALA A 15 55.37 -15.82 16.57
C ALA A 15 56.71 -16.57 16.54
N ARG A 16 56.95 -17.34 15.46
CA ARG A 16 58.28 -17.48 14.84
C ARG A 16 58.20 -17.94 13.38
N SER A 17 58.90 -17.19 12.54
CA SER A 17 59.11 -17.44 11.12
C SER A 17 59.82 -18.77 10.85
N GLN A 18 59.33 -19.53 9.87
CA GLN A 18 60.18 -20.32 8.97
C GLN A 18 59.61 -20.29 7.55
N ASN A 19 60.51 -20.06 6.59
CA ASN A 19 60.29 -20.02 5.15
C ASN A 19 59.48 -21.22 4.61
N PRO A 20 58.77 -21.06 3.47
CA PRO A 20 58.03 -22.14 2.85
C PRO A 20 59.01 -23.14 2.23
N GLY A 21 59.06 -24.34 2.80
CA GLY A 21 59.69 -25.48 2.17
C GLY A 21 58.85 -25.90 0.96
N ILE A 22 59.44 -25.77 -0.23
CA ILE A 22 58.96 -26.36 -1.48
C ILE A 22 58.71 -27.86 -1.24
N MET A 23 57.45 -28.28 -1.12
CA MET A 23 57.09 -29.69 -1.21
C MET A 23 57.17 -30.09 -2.68
N HIS A 24 58.23 -30.82 -3.02
CA HIS A 24 58.30 -31.57 -4.27
C HIS A 24 57.13 -32.56 -4.39
N PRO A 25 56.62 -32.82 -5.60
CA PRO A 25 55.58 -33.81 -5.81
C PRO A 25 56.08 -35.21 -5.39
N PRO A 26 55.21 -36.08 -4.85
CA PRO A 26 55.60 -37.46 -4.58
C PRO A 26 55.96 -38.15 -5.90
N SER A 27 57.05 -38.90 -5.90
CA SER A 27 57.50 -39.66 -7.07
C SER A 27 56.44 -40.69 -7.52
N PRO A 28 56.36 -41.04 -8.82
CA PRO A 28 55.37 -42.00 -9.36
C PRO A 28 55.40 -43.40 -8.72
N VAL A 29 56.47 -43.72 -7.98
CA VAL A 29 56.76 -45.06 -7.45
C VAL A 29 55.90 -45.40 -6.23
N THR A 30 55.45 -44.42 -5.46
CA THR A 30 54.69 -44.68 -4.22
C THR A 30 53.21 -44.95 -4.48
N PHE A 31 52.67 -44.57 -5.63
CA PHE A 31 51.28 -44.86 -6.03
C PHE A 31 51.13 -46.31 -6.53
N ASN A 32 52.16 -46.83 -7.20
CA ASN A 32 52.19 -48.21 -7.72
C ASN A 32 52.27 -49.30 -6.63
N GLN A 33 52.71 -48.98 -5.41
CA GLN A 33 52.76 -49.96 -4.32
C GLN A 33 51.42 -50.18 -3.61
N VAL A 34 50.44 -49.29 -3.79
CA VAL A 34 49.06 -49.44 -3.27
C VAL A 34 48.14 -50.18 -4.25
N LEU A 35 48.60 -50.38 -5.50
CA LEU A 35 47.86 -51.04 -6.59
C LEU A 35 47.70 -52.57 -6.46
N HIS A 36 48.38 -53.22 -5.50
CA HIS A 36 48.45 -54.69 -5.43
C HIS A 36 47.65 -55.37 -4.30
N SER A 37 46.88 -54.65 -3.48
CA SER A 37 46.04 -55.28 -2.43
C SER A 37 44.58 -55.42 -2.86
N THR A 38 44.12 -56.67 -2.86
CA THR A 38 42.80 -57.19 -3.25
C THR A 38 41.66 -56.70 -2.36
N ASP A 39 41.12 -55.50 -2.63
CA ASP A 39 39.80 -55.11 -2.09
C ASP A 39 39.13 -54.02 -2.96
N ARG A 40 38.32 -54.44 -3.94
CA ARG A 40 37.71 -53.57 -4.97
C ARG A 40 36.79 -52.48 -4.39
N ALA A 41 36.05 -52.78 -3.32
CA ALA A 41 35.14 -51.82 -2.68
C ALA A 41 35.89 -50.70 -1.92
N ASN A 42 37.02 -51.02 -1.30
CA ASN A 42 37.88 -50.03 -0.64
C ASN A 42 38.60 -49.14 -1.65
N TRP A 43 38.92 -49.66 -2.84
CA TRP A 43 39.51 -48.88 -3.94
C TRP A 43 38.54 -47.87 -4.55
N PHE A 44 37.28 -48.26 -4.78
CA PHE A 44 36.23 -47.33 -5.23
C PHE A 44 35.99 -46.24 -4.18
N SER A 45 35.88 -46.62 -2.90
CA SER A 45 35.72 -45.71 -1.77
C SER A 45 36.92 -44.74 -1.63
N PHE A 46 38.14 -45.23 -1.76
CA PHE A 46 39.36 -44.43 -1.62
C PHE A 46 39.59 -43.48 -2.81
N SER A 47 39.40 -43.95 -4.03
CA SER A 47 39.49 -43.11 -5.24
C SER A 47 38.36 -42.08 -5.29
N SER A 48 37.13 -42.47 -4.95
CA SER A 48 36.00 -41.55 -4.77
C SER A 48 36.28 -40.52 -3.67
N GLY A 49 36.87 -40.94 -2.54
CA GLY A 49 37.25 -40.06 -1.44
C GLY A 49 38.38 -39.06 -1.76
N ILE A 50 39.37 -39.46 -2.56
CA ILE A 50 40.43 -38.55 -3.05
C ILE A 50 39.87 -37.55 -4.06
N LEU A 51 39.00 -38.00 -4.96
CA LEU A 51 38.33 -37.16 -5.96
C LEU A 51 37.25 -36.25 -5.34
N ALA A 52 36.91 -36.47 -4.07
CA ALA A 52 36.05 -35.62 -3.24
C ALA A 52 36.82 -34.74 -2.23
N SER A 53 38.16 -34.76 -2.22
CA SER A 53 38.98 -34.08 -1.21
C SER A 53 39.04 -32.55 -1.39
N GLU A 54 38.84 -31.80 -0.29
CA GLU A 54 38.75 -30.33 -0.29
C GLU A 54 40.08 -29.58 -0.43
N ARG A 55 41.23 -30.27 -0.40
CA ARG A 55 42.57 -29.65 -0.25
C ARG A 55 43.48 -29.76 -1.46
N LEU A 56 42.99 -30.29 -2.58
CA LEU A 56 43.81 -30.57 -3.76
C LEU A 56 43.69 -29.45 -4.80
N PRO A 57 44.81 -28.88 -5.30
CA PRO A 57 44.80 -27.96 -6.45
C PRO A 57 44.21 -28.59 -7.72
N PHE A 58 43.66 -27.75 -8.62
CA PHE A 58 43.11 -28.18 -9.92
C PHE A 58 44.05 -29.12 -10.69
N SER A 59 45.33 -28.75 -10.80
CA SER A 59 46.34 -29.54 -11.51
C SER A 59 46.55 -30.94 -10.89
N CYS A 60 46.47 -31.05 -9.57
CA CYS A 60 46.56 -32.32 -8.86
C CYS A 60 45.33 -33.19 -9.12
N LEU A 61 44.12 -32.63 -9.04
CA LEU A 61 42.87 -33.36 -9.33
C LEU A 61 42.83 -33.90 -10.76
N ARG A 62 43.21 -33.07 -11.75
CA ARG A 62 43.31 -33.51 -13.15
C ARG A 62 44.33 -34.63 -13.34
N ASN A 63 45.54 -34.46 -12.82
CA ASN A 63 46.61 -35.44 -12.99
C ASN A 63 46.30 -36.77 -12.29
N ILE A 64 45.69 -36.73 -11.11
CA ILE A 64 45.25 -37.94 -10.39
C ILE A 64 44.14 -38.65 -11.18
N THR A 65 43.11 -37.91 -11.64
CA THR A 65 42.00 -38.48 -12.42
C THR A 65 42.49 -39.09 -13.74
N GLN A 66 43.39 -38.40 -14.44
CA GLN A 66 44.00 -38.88 -15.70
C GLN A 66 44.85 -40.14 -15.46
N THR A 67 45.70 -40.14 -14.43
CA THR A 67 46.54 -41.30 -14.09
C THR A 67 45.69 -42.51 -13.68
N LEU A 68 44.62 -42.29 -12.91
CA LEU A 68 43.65 -43.34 -12.58
C LEU A 68 42.97 -43.89 -13.83
N MET A 69 42.56 -43.03 -14.76
CA MET A 69 41.94 -43.44 -16.02
C MET A 69 42.89 -44.27 -16.89
N ASP A 70 44.14 -43.83 -17.04
CA ASP A 70 45.14 -44.52 -17.85
C ASP A 70 45.54 -45.86 -17.22
N THR A 71 45.57 -45.94 -15.89
CA THR A 71 45.84 -47.20 -15.17
C THR A 71 44.68 -48.18 -15.32
N LEU A 72 43.43 -47.72 -15.22
CA LEU A 72 42.23 -48.56 -15.38
C LEU A 72 42.06 -49.06 -16.83
N LYS A 73 42.46 -48.27 -17.83
CA LYS A 73 42.47 -48.69 -19.25
C LYS A 73 43.54 -49.74 -19.57
N ASN A 74 44.63 -49.77 -18.81
CA ASN A 74 45.76 -50.68 -19.02
C ASN A 74 45.65 -52.00 -18.22
N GLN A 75 44.57 -52.22 -17.45
CA GLN A 75 44.30 -53.47 -16.74
C GLN A 75 43.63 -54.52 -17.66
N GLU A 76 43.87 -55.81 -17.39
CA GLU A 76 43.27 -56.92 -18.15
C GLU A 76 41.73 -56.95 -18.01
N LEU A 77 41.03 -57.22 -19.12
CA LEU A 77 39.58 -57.07 -19.32
C LEU A 77 38.67 -57.72 -18.25
N GLU A 78 39.13 -58.73 -17.52
CA GLU A 78 38.34 -59.45 -16.50
C GLU A 78 38.31 -58.75 -15.12
N SER A 79 39.04 -57.63 -14.96
CA SER A 79 39.21 -56.93 -13.68
C SER A 79 38.73 -55.49 -13.64
N ILE A 80 38.22 -54.95 -14.75
CA ILE A 80 37.83 -53.56 -14.91
C ILE A 80 36.49 -53.30 -14.22
N ASP A 81 36.48 -52.39 -13.24
CA ASP A 81 35.25 -51.81 -12.70
C ASP A 81 34.71 -50.77 -13.69
N GLU A 82 33.77 -51.19 -14.54
CA GLU A 82 33.12 -50.33 -15.54
C GLU A 82 32.50 -49.08 -14.91
N GLY A 83 32.00 -49.18 -13.67
CA GLY A 83 31.43 -48.05 -12.93
C GLY A 83 32.48 -47.01 -12.54
N LEU A 84 33.65 -47.45 -12.07
CA LEU A 84 34.77 -46.56 -11.74
C LEU A 84 35.40 -45.94 -12.99
N LEU A 85 35.53 -46.72 -14.07
CA LEU A 85 36.01 -46.24 -15.36
C LEU A 85 35.11 -45.13 -15.90
N GLN A 86 33.79 -45.34 -15.86
CA GLN A 86 32.80 -44.34 -16.28
C GLN A 86 32.84 -43.11 -15.36
N PHE A 87 32.97 -43.29 -14.04
CA PHE A 87 33.09 -42.18 -13.08
C PHE A 87 34.33 -41.31 -13.35
N CYS A 88 35.50 -41.92 -13.55
CA CYS A 88 36.75 -41.21 -13.88
C CYS A 88 36.64 -40.49 -15.23
N ALA A 89 36.05 -41.14 -16.25
CA ALA A 89 35.83 -40.52 -17.56
C ALA A 89 34.90 -39.29 -17.45
N ASN A 90 33.80 -39.41 -16.70
CA ASN A 90 32.84 -38.33 -16.47
C ASN A 90 33.49 -37.16 -15.72
N LYS A 91 34.23 -37.43 -14.65
CA LYS A 91 34.94 -36.40 -13.88
C LYS A 91 36.03 -35.71 -14.71
N LEU A 92 36.75 -36.45 -15.55
CA LEU A 92 37.76 -35.88 -16.44
C LEU A 92 37.14 -34.96 -17.51
N LYS A 93 35.98 -35.32 -18.07
CA LYS A 93 35.22 -34.46 -18.99
C LYS A 93 34.80 -33.13 -18.32
N LEU A 94 34.29 -33.19 -17.09
CA LEU A 94 33.94 -31.98 -16.32
C LEU A 94 35.17 -31.12 -15.97
N LEU A 95 36.29 -31.74 -15.59
CA LEU A 95 37.55 -31.03 -15.34
C LEU A 95 38.11 -30.35 -16.59
N HIS A 96 37.98 -30.99 -17.75
CA HIS A 96 38.34 -30.39 -19.04
C HIS A 96 37.44 -29.20 -19.37
N LEU A 97 36.13 -29.33 -19.18
CA LEU A 97 35.18 -28.23 -19.36
C LEU A 97 35.54 -27.02 -18.48
N TYR A 98 35.81 -27.25 -17.19
CA TYR A 98 36.24 -26.20 -16.27
C TYR A 98 37.52 -25.49 -16.75
N GLU A 99 38.50 -26.26 -17.25
CA GLU A 99 39.74 -25.72 -17.80
C GLU A 99 39.48 -24.83 -19.02
N SER A 100 38.72 -25.34 -19.99
CA SER A 100 38.41 -24.63 -21.23
C SER A 100 37.69 -23.30 -20.94
N VAL A 101 36.68 -23.31 -20.05
CA VAL A 101 35.96 -22.08 -19.65
C VAL A 101 36.89 -21.13 -18.90
N SER A 102 37.74 -21.64 -17.99
CA SER A 102 38.70 -20.81 -17.25
C SER A 102 39.74 -20.16 -18.16
N GLN A 103 40.21 -20.89 -19.18
CA GLN A 103 41.13 -20.37 -20.19
C GLN A 103 40.47 -19.26 -21.02
N LEU A 104 39.25 -19.49 -21.51
CA LEU A 104 38.47 -18.47 -22.23
C LEU A 104 38.27 -17.22 -21.38
N ASN A 105 37.95 -17.38 -20.10
CA ASN A 105 37.78 -16.27 -19.17
C ASN A 105 39.10 -15.58 -18.76
N SER A 106 40.26 -16.16 -19.05
CA SER A 106 41.57 -15.57 -18.72
C SER A 106 42.21 -14.79 -19.86
N LEU A 107 41.68 -14.95 -21.08
CA LEU A 107 42.15 -14.23 -22.26
C LEU A 107 41.56 -12.81 -22.27
N ASP A 108 42.41 -11.80 -22.44
CA ASP A 108 41.94 -10.43 -22.64
C ASP A 108 41.29 -10.31 -24.03
N PHE A 109 39.96 -10.29 -24.08
CA PHE A 109 39.19 -10.05 -25.29
C PHE A 109 38.63 -8.62 -25.27
N HIS A 110 38.97 -7.83 -26.27
CA HIS A 110 38.41 -6.50 -26.49
C HIS A 110 37.72 -6.48 -27.84
N SER A 111 36.41 -6.22 -27.84
CA SER A 111 35.72 -5.88 -29.09
C SER A 111 35.96 -4.39 -29.38
N ASP A 112 36.81 -4.11 -30.38
CA ASP A 112 37.26 -2.75 -30.73
C ASP A 112 36.21 -1.89 -31.47
N THR A 113 34.99 -2.39 -31.65
CA THR A 113 33.91 -1.65 -32.34
C THR A 113 33.12 -0.78 -31.35
N PRO A 114 33.16 0.56 -31.46
CA PRO A 114 32.29 1.43 -30.69
C PRO A 114 30.83 1.13 -31.07
N PHE A 115 30.03 0.74 -30.08
CA PHE A 115 28.61 0.45 -30.28
C PHE A 115 27.80 1.74 -30.08
N SER A 116 27.07 2.18 -31.12
CA SER A 116 26.27 3.40 -31.06
C SER A 116 24.81 3.15 -30.67
N ASP A 117 24.10 4.19 -30.23
CA ASP A 117 22.65 4.10 -29.95
C ASP A 117 21.83 3.71 -31.19
N ASN A 118 22.30 4.08 -32.39
CA ASN A 118 21.67 3.68 -33.64
C ASN A 118 21.83 2.17 -33.91
N ASP A 119 22.98 1.60 -33.55
CA ASP A 119 23.19 0.15 -33.62
C ASP A 119 22.29 -0.59 -32.63
N LEU A 120 22.02 0.00 -31.46
CA LEU A 120 21.08 -0.53 -30.47
C LEU A 120 19.63 -0.53 -30.99
N ALA A 121 19.19 0.57 -31.62
CA ALA A 121 17.86 0.69 -32.22
C ALA A 121 17.63 -0.41 -33.26
N VAL A 122 18.59 -0.58 -34.17
CA VAL A 122 18.54 -1.61 -35.22
C VAL A 122 18.54 -3.02 -34.61
N LEU A 123 19.40 -3.28 -33.62
CA LEU A 123 19.50 -4.58 -32.97
C LEU A 123 18.22 -4.96 -32.23
N LEU A 124 17.54 -4.02 -31.58
CA LEU A 124 16.29 -4.27 -30.87
C LEU A 124 15.04 -4.14 -31.77
N ARG A 125 15.21 -3.75 -33.04
CA ARG A 125 14.12 -3.48 -33.99
C ARG A 125 13.14 -2.42 -33.49
N LEU A 126 13.65 -1.37 -32.87
CA LEU A 126 12.88 -0.24 -32.35
C LEU A 126 13.05 0.99 -33.25
N ASP A 127 12.01 1.82 -33.31
CA ASP A 127 12.18 3.17 -33.88
C ASP A 127 12.93 4.11 -32.89
N GLU A 128 13.39 5.25 -33.38
CA GLU A 128 14.14 6.22 -32.56
C GLU A 128 13.34 6.72 -31.34
N LYS A 129 12.02 6.89 -31.49
CA LYS A 129 11.14 7.38 -30.42
C LYS A 129 10.91 6.31 -29.34
N GLU A 130 10.72 5.07 -29.76
CA GLU A 130 10.55 3.90 -28.90
C GLU A 130 11.83 3.64 -28.10
N LEU A 131 13.00 3.74 -28.74
CA LEU A 131 14.29 3.61 -28.04
C LEU A 131 14.47 4.72 -26.99
N LEU A 132 14.19 5.98 -27.34
CA LEU A 132 14.26 7.10 -26.39
C LEU A 132 13.29 6.92 -25.22
N LYS A 133 12.07 6.44 -25.49
CA LYS A 133 11.08 6.11 -24.45
C LYS A 133 11.62 5.02 -23.52
N LEU A 134 12.15 3.93 -24.07
CA LEU A 134 12.71 2.82 -23.30
C LEU A 134 13.88 3.27 -22.41
N GLN A 135 14.82 4.03 -22.98
CA GLN A 135 15.96 4.60 -22.24
C GLN A 135 15.49 5.50 -21.10
N ALA A 136 14.53 6.40 -21.36
CA ALA A 136 13.99 7.29 -20.33
C ALA A 136 13.29 6.52 -19.19
N LEU A 137 12.56 5.45 -19.49
CA LEU A 137 11.92 4.60 -18.49
C LEU A 137 12.95 3.87 -17.62
N LEU A 138 13.98 3.28 -18.24
CA LEU A 138 15.03 2.53 -17.54
C LEU A 138 15.90 3.43 -16.67
N GLU A 139 16.28 4.63 -17.14
CA GLU A 139 17.02 5.60 -16.34
C GLU A 139 16.20 6.08 -15.14
N LYS A 140 14.91 6.41 -15.35
CA LYS A 140 14.03 6.80 -14.24
C LYS A 140 13.86 5.68 -13.20
N TYR A 141 13.69 4.44 -13.65
CA TYR A 141 13.63 3.27 -12.78
C TYR A 141 14.92 3.10 -11.96
N LYS A 142 16.08 3.24 -12.61
CA LYS A 142 17.41 3.15 -12.00
C LYS A 142 17.62 4.22 -10.93
N GLU A 143 17.22 5.47 -11.20
CA GLU A 143 17.30 6.58 -10.25
C GLU A 143 16.48 6.30 -8.98
N GLU A 144 15.20 5.92 -9.12
CA GLU A 144 14.32 5.68 -7.97
C GLU A 144 14.71 4.40 -7.18
N LYS A 145 15.18 3.36 -7.87
CA LYS A 145 15.71 2.14 -7.22
C LYS A 145 16.96 2.43 -6.40
N THR A 146 17.85 3.29 -6.89
CA THR A 146 19.09 3.64 -6.16
C THR A 146 18.78 4.47 -4.91
N ARG A 147 17.77 5.34 -4.95
CA ARG A 147 17.32 6.12 -3.79
C ARG A 147 16.70 5.28 -2.66
N THR A 148 16.21 4.08 -2.98
CA THR A 148 15.56 3.17 -2.03
C THR A 148 16.47 2.06 -1.51
N ALA A 149 17.56 1.74 -2.22
CA ALA A 149 18.48 0.69 -1.82
C ALA A 149 19.34 1.09 -0.61
N THR A 150 19.16 0.39 0.52
CA THR A 150 20.13 0.39 1.62
C THR A 150 21.43 -0.28 1.17
N VAL A 151 22.57 0.30 1.58
CA VAL A 151 23.93 -0.13 1.21
C VAL A 151 24.08 -1.64 1.36
N ARG A 152 24.15 -2.37 0.23
CA ARG A 152 24.68 -3.73 0.19
C ARG A 152 26.18 -3.64 0.00
N PHE A 153 26.94 -4.23 0.92
CA PHE A 153 28.38 -4.40 0.75
C PHE A 153 28.60 -5.37 -0.41
N SER A 154 29.25 -4.90 -1.47
CA SER A 154 29.66 -5.70 -2.62
C SER A 154 30.90 -6.49 -2.24
N ASP A 155 30.76 -7.78 -1.97
CA ASP A 155 31.91 -8.66 -1.68
C ASP A 155 31.90 -9.94 -2.53
N ASP A 156 31.24 -9.93 -3.69
CA ASP A 156 31.30 -11.05 -4.64
C ASP A 156 32.36 -10.82 -5.71
N LYS A 157 33.36 -11.70 -5.73
CA LYS A 157 34.34 -11.84 -6.80
C LYS A 157 33.65 -12.50 -8.00
N ASP A 158 32.93 -11.68 -8.74
CA ASP A 158 32.15 -12.12 -9.91
C ASP A 158 32.99 -12.90 -10.93
N GLY A 159 32.51 -14.10 -11.29
CA GLY A 159 33.11 -14.96 -12.32
C GLY A 159 34.15 -15.97 -11.82
N VAL A 160 34.43 -16.05 -10.51
CA VAL A 160 35.35 -17.05 -9.94
C VAL A 160 34.58 -18.14 -9.23
N LEU A 161 34.44 -19.31 -9.86
CA LEU A 161 33.84 -20.49 -9.26
C LEU A 161 34.92 -21.52 -8.90
N PRO A 162 35.06 -21.95 -7.63
CA PRO A 162 36.00 -22.99 -7.25
C PRO A 162 35.70 -24.32 -7.97
N VAL A 163 36.75 -25.02 -8.43
CA VAL A 163 36.66 -26.32 -9.14
C VAL A 163 35.79 -27.32 -8.38
N LYS A 164 35.94 -27.38 -7.05
CA LYS A 164 35.18 -28.30 -6.20
C LYS A 164 33.67 -28.05 -6.33
N THR A 165 33.27 -26.80 -6.14
CA THR A 165 31.90 -26.32 -6.25
C THR A 165 31.34 -26.61 -7.65
N PHE A 166 32.12 -26.37 -8.70
CA PHE A 166 31.75 -26.72 -10.08
C PHE A 166 31.47 -28.23 -10.27
N LEU A 167 32.34 -29.09 -9.73
CA LEU A 167 32.18 -30.55 -9.81
C LEU A 167 31.04 -31.10 -8.92
N GLU A 168 30.62 -30.33 -7.91
CA GLU A 168 29.47 -30.64 -7.06
C GLU A 168 28.16 -30.31 -7.77
N TYR A 169 28.11 -29.24 -8.56
CA TYR A 169 26.91 -28.76 -9.26
C TYR A 169 26.54 -29.57 -10.51
N LEU A 170 27.51 -30.20 -11.17
CA LEU A 170 27.30 -30.89 -12.45
C LEU A 170 27.33 -32.41 -12.31
N GLU A 171 26.40 -33.07 -13.00
CA GLU A 171 26.36 -34.51 -13.23
C GLU A 171 26.50 -34.79 -14.72
N TYR A 172 27.34 -35.78 -15.06
CA TYR A 172 27.51 -36.23 -16.43
C TYR A 172 26.85 -37.61 -16.56
N GLU A 173 25.78 -37.70 -17.33
CA GLU A 173 25.06 -38.95 -17.60
C GLU A 173 24.76 -39.09 -19.10
N LYS A 174 25.09 -40.25 -19.69
CA LYS A 174 24.73 -40.59 -21.08
C LYS A 174 25.09 -39.52 -22.13
N ASP A 175 26.29 -38.96 -22.01
CA ASP A 175 26.79 -37.87 -22.86
C ASP A 175 26.04 -36.54 -22.79
N VAL A 176 25.28 -36.32 -21.72
CA VAL A 176 24.62 -35.06 -21.40
C VAL A 176 25.05 -34.58 -20.02
N ILE A 177 25.30 -33.28 -19.90
CA ILE A 177 25.56 -32.64 -18.61
C ILE A 177 24.24 -32.12 -18.04
N ASN A 178 23.91 -32.56 -16.83
CA ASN A 178 22.79 -32.09 -16.04
C ASN A 178 23.29 -31.30 -14.83
N ILE A 179 22.45 -30.38 -14.33
CA ILE A 179 22.73 -29.63 -13.11
C ILE A 179 22.00 -30.31 -11.95
N LYS A 180 22.70 -30.58 -10.86
CA LYS A 180 22.11 -31.11 -9.64
C LYS A 180 21.11 -30.12 -9.04
N LYS A 181 20.27 -30.58 -8.13
CA LYS A 181 19.38 -29.69 -7.39
C LYS A 181 20.21 -28.79 -6.46
N ILE A 182 20.49 -27.58 -6.93
CA ILE A 182 21.22 -26.52 -6.24
C ILE A 182 20.28 -25.34 -5.93
N SER A 183 20.70 -24.44 -5.04
CA SER A 183 19.95 -23.22 -4.74
C SER A 183 20.02 -22.20 -5.88
N GLU A 184 19.14 -21.20 -5.90
CA GLU A 184 19.12 -20.17 -6.94
C GLU A 184 20.41 -19.36 -6.99
N GLU A 185 21.00 -19.03 -5.83
CA GLU A 185 22.27 -18.30 -5.73
C GLU A 185 23.42 -19.09 -6.36
N GLU A 186 23.49 -20.40 -6.09
CA GLU A 186 24.47 -21.30 -6.68
C GLU A 186 24.26 -21.48 -8.18
N TYR A 187 23.01 -21.48 -8.63
CA TYR A 187 22.64 -21.54 -10.04
C TYR A 187 23.11 -20.28 -10.79
N VAL A 188 22.95 -19.10 -10.16
CA VAL A 188 23.48 -17.83 -10.67
C VAL A 188 25.01 -17.81 -10.65
N ALA A 189 25.66 -18.37 -9.63
CA ALA A 189 27.12 -18.45 -9.57
C ALA A 189 27.69 -19.34 -10.70
N LEU A 190 27.06 -20.49 -10.96
CA LEU A 190 27.41 -21.37 -12.06
C LEU A 190 27.21 -20.70 -13.43
N GLY A 191 26.07 -20.05 -13.63
CA GLY A 191 25.81 -19.29 -14.85
C GLY A 191 26.82 -18.14 -15.01
N SER A 192 27.18 -17.47 -13.92
CA SER A 192 28.12 -16.34 -13.95
C SER A 192 29.51 -16.80 -14.38
N PHE A 193 29.94 -17.99 -13.95
CA PHE A 193 31.19 -18.60 -14.40
C PHE A 193 31.22 -18.82 -15.93
N PHE A 194 30.10 -19.24 -16.53
CA PHE A 194 30.02 -19.47 -17.97
C PHE A 194 29.86 -18.17 -18.78
N PHE A 195 28.97 -17.28 -18.34
CA PHE A 195 28.47 -16.22 -19.22
C PHE A 195 28.83 -14.80 -18.80
N TRP A 196 29.24 -14.54 -17.55
CA TRP A 196 29.37 -13.16 -17.05
C TRP A 196 30.38 -12.31 -17.82
N LYS A 197 31.57 -12.87 -18.10
CA LYS A 197 32.58 -12.18 -18.90
C LYS A 197 32.16 -11.99 -20.35
N CYS A 198 31.48 -12.99 -20.92
CA CYS A 198 30.94 -12.89 -22.28
C CYS A 198 29.85 -11.80 -22.38
N LEU A 199 29.01 -11.63 -21.34
CA LEU A 199 28.01 -10.54 -21.25
C LEU A 199 28.63 -9.15 -21.10
N HIS A 200 29.88 -9.08 -20.66
CA HIS A 200 30.68 -7.85 -20.57
C HIS A 200 31.51 -7.59 -21.83
N GLY A 201 31.49 -8.50 -22.80
CA GLY A 201 32.37 -8.43 -23.97
C GLY A 201 33.84 -8.67 -23.64
N GLU A 202 34.15 -9.28 -22.49
CA GLU A 202 35.50 -9.61 -22.02
C GLU A 202 35.96 -11.02 -22.44
N SER A 203 35.07 -11.82 -23.01
CA SER A 203 35.33 -13.18 -23.51
C SER A 203 34.60 -13.41 -24.84
N SER A 204 35.12 -14.31 -25.68
CA SER A 204 34.49 -14.70 -26.95
C SER A 204 33.20 -15.51 -26.73
N THR A 205 32.07 -14.95 -27.14
CA THR A 205 30.76 -15.62 -27.05
C THR A 205 30.68 -16.86 -27.93
N GLU A 206 31.26 -16.82 -29.13
CA GLU A 206 31.23 -17.93 -30.10
C GLU A 206 31.98 -19.15 -29.56
N ASP A 207 33.21 -18.94 -29.08
CA ASP A 207 34.04 -20.02 -28.53
C ASP A 207 33.43 -20.61 -27.25
N MET A 208 32.83 -19.76 -26.41
CA MET A 208 32.13 -20.20 -25.21
C MET A 208 30.93 -21.10 -25.58
N CYS A 209 30.04 -20.63 -26.47
CA CYS A 209 28.89 -21.42 -26.92
C CYS A 209 29.31 -22.76 -27.53
N HIS A 210 30.33 -22.79 -28.41
CA HIS A 210 30.85 -24.02 -28.99
C HIS A 210 31.45 -24.98 -27.96
N THR A 211 32.17 -24.45 -26.97
CA THR A 211 32.75 -25.25 -25.88
C THR A 211 31.66 -25.92 -25.04
N LEU A 212 30.59 -25.17 -24.71
CA LEU A 212 29.47 -25.68 -23.91
C LEU A 212 28.62 -26.70 -24.69
N GLU A 213 28.36 -26.47 -25.98
CA GLU A 213 27.66 -27.41 -26.86
C GLU A 213 28.45 -28.72 -27.01
N SER A 214 29.76 -28.61 -27.26
CA SER A 214 30.64 -29.78 -27.40
C SER A 214 30.78 -30.59 -26.11
N ALA A 215 30.54 -29.97 -24.95
CA ALA A 215 30.56 -30.64 -23.66
C ALA A 215 29.27 -31.41 -23.33
N GLY A 216 28.21 -31.24 -24.15
CA GLY A 216 26.94 -31.95 -23.97
C GLY A 216 25.93 -31.21 -23.08
N LEU A 217 26.04 -29.89 -22.91
CA LEU A 217 25.00 -29.08 -22.27
C LEU A 217 23.86 -28.81 -23.26
N SER A 218 22.62 -29.06 -22.84
CA SER A 218 21.46 -28.80 -23.72
C SER A 218 21.20 -27.29 -23.88
N PRO A 219 20.72 -26.84 -25.05
CA PRO A 219 20.39 -25.43 -25.25
C PRO A 219 19.42 -24.88 -24.20
N GLN A 220 18.44 -25.68 -23.74
CA GLN A 220 17.44 -25.27 -22.75
C GLN A 220 18.09 -24.96 -21.39
N LEU A 221 19.08 -25.76 -21.00
CA LEU A 221 19.84 -25.58 -19.77
C LEU A 221 20.75 -24.34 -19.84
N LEU A 222 21.37 -24.12 -21.00
CA LEU A 222 22.19 -22.95 -21.26
C LEU A 222 21.34 -21.67 -21.24
N LEU A 223 20.15 -21.70 -21.84
CA LEU A 223 19.21 -20.59 -21.80
C LEU A 223 18.78 -20.25 -20.37
N SER A 224 18.45 -21.26 -19.55
CA SER A 224 18.07 -21.01 -18.15
C SER A 224 19.22 -20.46 -17.32
N LEU A 225 20.45 -20.94 -17.51
CA LEU A 225 21.65 -20.41 -16.85
C LEU A 225 21.97 -18.98 -17.30
N LEU A 226 21.83 -18.68 -18.59
CA LEU A 226 22.06 -17.34 -19.12
C LEU A 226 21.03 -16.35 -18.54
N LEU A 227 19.76 -16.72 -18.56
CA LEU A 227 18.67 -15.89 -18.04
C LEU A 227 18.76 -15.71 -16.52
N SER A 228 19.18 -16.71 -15.75
CA SER A 228 19.33 -16.57 -14.30
C SER A 228 20.39 -15.51 -13.94
N VAL A 229 21.51 -15.48 -14.66
CA VAL A 229 22.57 -14.47 -14.49
C VAL A 229 22.06 -13.10 -14.91
N TRP A 230 21.45 -13.01 -16.08
CA TRP A 230 20.94 -11.75 -16.60
C TRP A 230 19.89 -11.14 -15.66
N LEU A 231 18.92 -11.93 -15.22
CA LEU A 231 17.82 -11.43 -14.40
C LEU A 231 18.27 -11.14 -12.95
N SER A 232 19.33 -11.76 -12.45
CA SER A 232 19.81 -11.52 -11.07
C SER A 232 20.70 -10.28 -10.92
N LYS A 233 21.47 -9.92 -11.95
CA LYS A 233 22.47 -8.84 -11.90
C LYS A 233 22.02 -7.54 -12.59
N GLU A 234 20.77 -7.13 -12.33
CA GLU A 234 20.14 -5.98 -12.99
C GLU A 234 20.94 -4.68 -12.86
N LYS A 235 21.56 -4.42 -11.70
CA LYS A 235 22.27 -3.16 -11.46
C LYS A 235 23.39 -2.96 -12.48
N ASP A 236 24.25 -3.96 -12.65
CA ASP A 236 25.40 -3.90 -13.54
C ASP A 236 24.97 -3.84 -15.02
N ILE A 237 23.85 -4.49 -15.36
CA ILE A 237 23.28 -4.49 -16.72
C ILE A 237 22.75 -3.10 -17.10
N LEU A 238 22.05 -2.43 -16.17
CA LEU A 238 21.55 -1.07 -16.40
C LEU A 238 22.66 0.00 -16.42
N ASP A 239 23.88 -0.34 -16.00
CA ASP A 239 25.05 0.54 -16.09
C ASP A 239 25.80 0.40 -17.43
N LYS A 240 25.65 -0.74 -18.12
CA LYS A 240 26.41 -1.06 -19.35
C LYS A 240 25.47 -1.49 -20.49
N PRO A 241 25.04 -0.56 -21.36
CA PRO A 241 24.14 -0.89 -22.47
C PRO A 241 24.74 -1.88 -23.48
N GLN A 242 26.07 -1.95 -23.60
CA GLN A 242 26.78 -2.92 -24.46
C GLN A 242 26.45 -4.38 -24.11
N SER A 243 26.07 -4.67 -22.86
CA SER A 243 25.69 -6.02 -22.45
C SER A 243 24.45 -6.54 -23.18
N VAL A 244 23.58 -5.66 -23.67
CA VAL A 244 22.41 -6.01 -24.50
C VAL A 244 22.85 -6.66 -25.82
N CYS A 245 23.92 -6.16 -26.43
CA CYS A 245 24.49 -6.69 -27.67
C CYS A 245 25.09 -8.08 -27.47
N CYS A 246 25.80 -8.26 -26.36
CA CYS A 246 26.37 -9.53 -25.97
C CYS A 246 25.27 -10.57 -25.73
N LEU A 247 24.18 -10.19 -25.04
CA LEU A 247 23.03 -11.05 -24.84
C LEU A 247 22.36 -11.43 -26.17
N HIS A 248 22.18 -10.48 -27.08
CA HIS A 248 21.63 -10.75 -28.41
C HIS A 248 22.47 -11.76 -29.20
N THR A 249 23.79 -11.60 -29.16
CA THR A 249 24.74 -12.51 -29.81
C THR A 249 24.66 -13.91 -29.21
N MET A 250 24.66 -14.02 -27.87
CA MET A 250 24.50 -15.29 -27.16
C MET A 250 23.19 -15.99 -27.54
N LEU A 251 22.06 -15.29 -27.44
CA LEU A 251 20.75 -15.87 -27.74
C LEU A 251 20.65 -16.30 -29.19
N SER A 252 21.21 -15.52 -30.12
CA SER A 252 21.28 -15.87 -31.53
C SER A 252 22.10 -17.14 -31.78
N LEU A 253 23.19 -17.37 -31.05
CA LEU A 253 24.01 -18.58 -31.16
C LEU A 253 23.33 -19.79 -30.50
N LEU A 254 22.82 -19.63 -29.28
CA LEU A 254 22.09 -20.68 -28.56
C LEU A 254 20.87 -21.17 -29.34
N SER A 255 20.14 -20.26 -29.99
CA SER A 255 18.97 -20.60 -30.81
C SER A 255 19.30 -21.41 -32.07
N LYS A 256 20.55 -21.38 -32.54
CA LYS A 256 21.04 -22.13 -33.71
C LYS A 256 21.58 -23.51 -33.34
N MET A 257 21.75 -23.80 -32.06
CA MET A 257 22.21 -25.10 -31.59
C MET A 257 21.20 -26.19 -31.93
N LYS A 258 21.70 -27.39 -32.19
CA LYS A 258 20.86 -28.54 -32.52
C LYS A 258 19.90 -28.83 -31.34
N VAL A 259 18.61 -29.07 -31.62
CA VAL A 259 17.55 -29.32 -30.60
C VAL A 259 17.05 -28.04 -29.87
N ALA A 260 17.54 -26.83 -30.20
CA ALA A 260 17.01 -25.59 -29.63
C ALA A 260 15.64 -25.22 -30.23
N ILE A 261 15.55 -25.20 -31.56
CA ILE A 261 14.32 -24.96 -32.33
C ILE A 261 14.20 -26.10 -33.35
N ASP A 262 13.10 -26.85 -33.31
CA ASP A 262 12.85 -27.92 -34.27
C ASP A 262 12.61 -27.32 -35.67
N GLU A 263 13.38 -27.73 -36.69
CA GLU A 263 13.21 -27.26 -38.08
C GLU A 263 11.83 -27.61 -38.66
N THR A 264 11.11 -28.56 -38.04
CA THR A 264 9.75 -28.98 -38.39
C THR A 264 8.66 -28.25 -37.61
N TRP A 265 9.02 -27.27 -36.77
CA TRP A 265 8.06 -26.55 -35.92
C TRP A 265 7.02 -25.78 -36.75
N ASP A 266 5.74 -25.92 -36.37
CA ASP A 266 4.64 -25.22 -37.03
C ASP A 266 4.67 -23.74 -36.65
N SER A 267 4.79 -22.88 -37.66
CA SER A 267 4.75 -21.42 -37.54
C SER A 267 3.46 -20.88 -36.89
N GLN A 268 2.39 -21.69 -36.83
CA GLN A 268 1.11 -21.33 -36.17
C GLN A 268 1.07 -21.72 -34.69
N SER A 269 2.12 -22.37 -34.16
CA SER A 269 2.17 -22.88 -32.78
C SER A 269 3.24 -22.19 -31.93
N VAL A 270 2.97 -22.05 -30.64
CA VAL A 270 3.84 -21.33 -29.69
C VAL A 270 5.13 -22.10 -29.43
N SER A 271 6.28 -21.54 -29.79
CA SER A 271 7.58 -22.18 -29.57
C SER A 271 7.87 -22.43 -28.08
N PRO A 272 8.15 -23.69 -27.65
CA PRO A 272 8.53 -24.00 -26.27
C PRO A 272 9.82 -23.32 -25.82
N TRP A 273 10.75 -23.10 -26.77
CA TRP A 273 12.00 -22.37 -26.54
C TRP A 273 11.73 -20.93 -26.12
N TRP A 274 10.94 -20.20 -26.91
CA TRP A 274 10.56 -18.82 -26.57
C TRP A 274 9.65 -18.77 -25.34
N GLN A 275 8.82 -19.79 -25.14
CA GLN A 275 7.99 -19.89 -23.94
C GLN A 275 8.83 -20.02 -22.66
N GLN A 276 9.94 -20.76 -22.67
CA GLN A 276 10.87 -20.84 -21.54
C GLN A 276 11.40 -19.45 -21.19
N MET A 277 11.85 -18.69 -22.19
CA MET A 277 12.38 -17.34 -22.00
C MET A 277 11.30 -16.36 -21.50
N ARG A 278 10.11 -16.37 -22.11
CA ARG A 278 8.97 -15.55 -21.67
C ARG A 278 8.60 -15.84 -20.22
N THR A 279 8.56 -17.13 -19.84
CA THR A 279 8.26 -17.55 -18.47
C THR A 279 9.27 -17.02 -17.45
N ALA A 280 10.57 -17.05 -17.78
CA ALA A 280 11.60 -16.48 -16.91
C ALA A 280 11.43 -14.96 -16.73
N CYS A 281 11.11 -14.24 -17.81
CA CYS A 281 10.87 -12.79 -17.74
C CYS A 281 9.62 -12.46 -16.91
N ILE A 282 8.52 -13.21 -17.09
CA ILE A 282 7.26 -13.06 -16.35
C ILE A 282 7.45 -13.26 -14.83
N GLN A 283 8.38 -14.13 -14.44
CA GLN A 283 8.66 -14.48 -13.04
C GLN A 283 9.59 -13.49 -12.34
N SER A 284 10.44 -12.78 -13.09
CA SER A 284 11.46 -11.89 -12.54
C SER A 284 10.88 -10.67 -11.82
N GLU A 285 11.41 -10.38 -10.62
CA GLU A 285 11.13 -9.13 -9.88
C GLU A 285 12.07 -7.97 -10.29
N ASN A 286 13.12 -8.28 -11.07
CA ASN A 286 14.02 -7.29 -11.65
C ASN A 286 13.47 -6.88 -13.02
N ASN A 287 12.61 -5.87 -12.99
CA ASN A 287 11.77 -5.44 -14.12
C ASN A 287 12.57 -4.85 -15.29
N GLY A 288 13.64 -4.10 -15.03
CA GLY A 288 14.49 -3.52 -16.06
C GLY A 288 15.28 -4.59 -16.82
N ALA A 289 15.86 -5.54 -16.09
CA ALA A 289 16.55 -6.68 -16.70
C ALA A 289 15.59 -7.56 -17.51
N ALA A 290 14.38 -7.83 -16.98
CA ALA A 290 13.36 -8.61 -17.66
C ALA A 290 12.88 -7.93 -18.95
N LEU A 291 12.64 -6.62 -18.93
CA LEU A 291 12.22 -5.86 -20.11
C LEU A 291 13.29 -5.89 -21.20
N LEU A 292 14.56 -5.63 -20.86
CA LEU A 292 15.67 -5.71 -21.82
C LEU A 292 15.83 -7.11 -22.40
N SER A 293 15.73 -8.14 -21.56
CA SER A 293 15.77 -9.54 -22.00
C SER A 293 14.65 -9.84 -23.00
N ALA A 294 13.43 -9.39 -22.72
CA ALA A 294 12.29 -9.60 -23.61
C ALA A 294 12.44 -8.87 -24.96
N HIS A 295 12.99 -7.64 -24.98
CA HIS A 295 13.29 -6.95 -26.25
C HIS A 295 14.31 -7.70 -27.09
N VAL A 296 15.39 -8.19 -26.46
CA VAL A 296 16.40 -9.00 -27.14
C VAL A 296 15.79 -10.31 -27.65
N GLY A 297 15.04 -11.02 -26.83
CA GLY A 297 14.37 -12.27 -27.19
C GLY A 297 13.41 -12.09 -28.37
N HIS A 298 12.60 -11.03 -28.35
CA HIS A 298 11.70 -10.68 -29.44
C HIS A 298 12.45 -10.38 -30.75
N SER A 299 13.54 -9.61 -30.68
CA SER A 299 14.35 -9.30 -31.86
C SER A 299 14.98 -10.55 -32.49
N VAL A 300 15.59 -11.42 -31.66
CA VAL A 300 16.19 -12.68 -32.13
C VAL A 300 15.11 -13.61 -32.70
N ALA A 301 13.96 -13.73 -32.05
CA ALA A 301 12.84 -14.52 -32.54
C ALA A 301 12.36 -14.04 -33.92
N ALA A 302 12.24 -12.72 -34.11
CA ALA A 302 11.86 -12.13 -35.38
C ALA A 302 12.94 -12.31 -36.45
N GLN A 303 14.23 -12.27 -36.10
CA GLN A 303 15.33 -12.56 -37.02
C GLN A 303 15.29 -14.01 -37.51
N ILE A 304 15.03 -14.97 -36.63
CA ILE A 304 14.95 -16.39 -37.00
C ILE A 304 13.73 -16.66 -37.89
N SER A 305 12.58 -16.06 -37.56
CA SER A 305 11.36 -16.17 -38.35
C SER A 305 11.55 -15.64 -39.78
N ASN A 306 12.18 -14.46 -39.93
CA ASN A 306 12.50 -13.88 -41.23
C ASN A 306 13.48 -14.78 -42.03
N ASN A 307 14.53 -15.30 -41.38
CA ASN A 307 15.47 -16.20 -42.06
C ASN A 307 14.83 -17.52 -42.50
N MET A 308 13.84 -18.03 -41.74
CA MET A 308 13.15 -19.28 -42.06
C MET A 308 12.15 -19.11 -43.21
N THR A 309 11.46 -17.96 -43.26
CA THR A 309 10.58 -17.60 -44.39
C THR A 309 11.37 -17.36 -45.67
N GLU A 310 12.52 -16.69 -45.61
CA GLU A 310 13.43 -16.51 -46.75
C GLU A 310 13.99 -17.84 -47.28
N LYS A 311 14.37 -18.78 -46.40
CA LYS A 311 14.82 -20.12 -46.79
C LYS A 311 13.72 -20.95 -47.46
N LYS A 312 12.49 -20.89 -46.92
CA LYS A 312 11.31 -21.55 -47.51
C LYS A 312 11.00 -20.96 -48.90
N PHE A 313 10.97 -19.63 -49.03
CA PHE A 313 10.75 -18.94 -50.30
C PHE A 313 11.82 -19.30 -51.34
N SER A 314 13.09 -19.35 -50.94
CA SER A 314 14.21 -19.76 -51.80
C SER A 314 14.11 -21.23 -52.25
N GLN A 315 13.54 -22.12 -51.42
CA GLN A 315 13.28 -23.52 -51.77
C GLN A 315 12.06 -23.69 -52.68
N THR A 316 11.02 -22.86 -52.53
CA THR A 316 9.80 -22.93 -53.37
C THR A 316 10.01 -22.37 -54.78
N VAL A 317 10.91 -21.40 -54.97
CA VAL A 317 11.25 -20.82 -56.29
C VAL A 317 11.91 -21.84 -57.25
N LEU A 318 12.40 -22.99 -56.76
CA LEU A 318 12.97 -24.06 -57.60
C LEU A 318 11.93 -25.09 -58.12
N GLY A 319 10.63 -24.91 -57.85
CA GLY A 319 9.59 -25.86 -58.27
C GLY A 319 8.20 -25.25 -58.48
N ALA A 320 7.95 -24.78 -59.70
CA ALA A 320 6.66 -24.53 -60.37
C ALA A 320 5.76 -23.34 -59.94
N ASP A 321 5.29 -22.66 -61.00
CA ASP A 321 4.20 -21.70 -61.22
C ASP A 321 4.07 -20.44 -60.33
N SER A 322 4.52 -19.33 -60.94
CA SER A 322 4.59 -17.96 -60.42
C SER A 322 3.23 -17.24 -60.23
N GLU A 323 2.09 -17.92 -60.33
CA GLU A 323 0.77 -17.27 -60.30
C GLU A 323 -0.06 -17.53 -59.02
N ALA A 324 0.45 -18.32 -58.07
CA ALA A 324 -0.16 -18.50 -56.75
C ALA A 324 0.54 -17.72 -55.62
N LEU A 325 1.58 -16.94 -55.93
CA LEU A 325 2.54 -16.40 -54.95
C LEU A 325 2.22 -15.00 -54.40
N THR A 326 1.11 -14.38 -54.79
CA THR A 326 0.73 -13.04 -54.28
C THR A 326 -0.26 -13.06 -53.12
N ASP A 327 -0.73 -14.23 -52.67
CA ASP A 327 -1.69 -14.38 -51.57
C ASP A 327 -1.07 -14.87 -50.24
N SER A 328 0.24 -14.67 -50.06
CA SER A 328 0.88 -14.81 -48.75
C SER A 328 0.61 -13.55 -47.91
N TRP A 329 -0.65 -13.35 -47.50
CA TRP A 329 -0.95 -12.48 -46.37
C TRP A 329 -0.06 -12.89 -45.19
N GLU A 330 0.75 -11.98 -44.66
CA GLU A 330 1.60 -12.22 -43.50
C GLU A 330 0.73 -12.70 -42.33
N ALA A 331 0.66 -14.02 -42.14
CA ALA A 331 0.01 -14.57 -40.98
C ALA A 331 0.84 -14.14 -39.76
N LEU A 332 0.31 -13.22 -38.96
CA LEU A 332 0.88 -12.84 -37.67
C LEU A 332 1.12 -14.13 -36.88
N SER A 333 2.40 -14.49 -36.70
CA SER A 333 2.73 -15.67 -35.90
C SER A 333 2.25 -15.43 -34.48
N LEU A 334 1.60 -16.43 -33.88
CA LEU A 334 1.11 -16.38 -32.51
C LEU A 334 2.23 -15.99 -31.52
N ASP A 335 3.47 -16.41 -31.78
CA ASP A 335 4.66 -16.01 -31.02
C ASP A 335 4.91 -14.50 -31.02
N THR A 336 4.68 -13.80 -32.14
CA THR A 336 4.87 -12.34 -32.22
C THR A 336 3.88 -11.60 -31.33
N GLU A 337 2.63 -12.03 -31.29
CA GLU A 337 1.62 -11.44 -30.41
C GLU A 337 1.91 -11.71 -28.94
N TYR A 338 2.37 -12.91 -28.58
CA TYR A 338 2.83 -13.20 -27.20
C TYR A 338 4.04 -12.36 -26.78
N TRP A 339 4.96 -12.04 -27.71
CA TRP A 339 6.07 -11.14 -27.43
C TRP A 339 5.61 -9.69 -27.22
N LYS A 340 4.75 -9.17 -28.09
CA LYS A 340 4.17 -7.83 -27.94
C LYS A 340 3.41 -7.68 -26.63
N LEU A 341 2.58 -8.68 -26.27
CA LEU A 341 1.86 -8.72 -25.01
C LEU A 341 2.82 -8.71 -23.82
N LEU A 342 3.85 -9.55 -23.84
CA LEU A 342 4.84 -9.60 -22.75
C LEU A 342 5.61 -8.28 -22.61
N LEU A 343 6.07 -7.70 -23.72
CA LEU A 343 6.75 -6.40 -23.71
C LEU A 343 5.85 -5.34 -23.08
N LYS A 344 4.57 -5.32 -23.46
CA LYS A 344 3.60 -4.41 -22.89
C LYS A 344 3.44 -4.61 -21.38
N GLN A 345 3.26 -5.84 -20.93
CA GLN A 345 3.14 -6.18 -19.51
C GLN A 345 4.40 -5.84 -18.69
N LEU A 346 5.59 -6.02 -19.27
CA LEU A 346 6.86 -5.68 -18.61
C LEU A 346 7.09 -4.17 -18.54
N GLU A 347 6.74 -3.40 -19.58
CA GLU A 347 6.75 -1.93 -19.53
C GLU A 347 5.82 -1.43 -18.43
N ASP A 348 4.60 -1.95 -18.38
CA ASP A 348 3.57 -1.62 -17.39
C ASP A 348 4.05 -1.93 -15.97
N CYS A 349 4.65 -3.12 -15.77
CA CYS A 349 5.21 -3.55 -14.49
C CYS A 349 6.43 -2.69 -14.08
N LEU A 350 7.27 -2.27 -15.02
CA LEU A 350 8.40 -1.36 -14.77
C LEU A 350 7.92 0.01 -14.31
N ILE A 351 6.92 0.59 -14.98
CA ILE A 351 6.33 1.89 -14.61
C ILE A 351 5.76 1.81 -13.19
N LEU A 352 4.98 0.76 -12.90
CA LEU A 352 4.39 0.56 -11.59
C LEU A 352 5.45 0.35 -10.50
N GLN A 353 6.47 -0.48 -10.75
CA GLN A 353 7.58 -0.67 -9.80
C GLN A 353 8.37 0.64 -9.58
N THR A 354 8.54 1.46 -10.62
CA THR A 354 9.18 2.79 -10.51
C THR A 354 8.36 3.71 -9.60
N LEU A 355 7.03 3.72 -9.75
CA LEU A 355 6.13 4.44 -8.83
C LEU A 355 6.30 3.95 -7.39
N LEU A 356 6.31 2.64 -7.16
CA LEU A 356 6.47 2.07 -5.81
C LEU A 356 7.83 2.39 -5.17
N HIS A 357 8.89 2.57 -5.96
CA HIS A 357 10.19 3.02 -5.47
C HIS A 357 10.26 4.52 -5.17
N SER A 358 9.36 5.33 -5.74
CA SER A 358 9.36 6.77 -5.52
C SER A 358 9.02 7.12 -4.06
N LYS A 359 9.71 8.11 -3.51
CA LYS A 359 9.46 8.67 -2.17
C LYS A 359 9.01 10.11 -2.28
N ALA A 360 8.00 10.50 -1.51
CA ALA A 360 7.63 11.89 -1.34
C ALA A 360 8.75 12.62 -0.59
N ASN A 361 9.24 13.71 -1.17
CA ASN A 361 10.13 14.65 -0.50
C ASN A 361 9.34 15.46 0.53
N SER A 362 8.79 14.82 1.56
CA SER A 362 8.15 15.53 2.68
C SER A 362 9.11 15.58 3.88
N PRO A 363 9.54 16.77 4.35
CA PRO A 363 10.48 16.89 5.46
C PRO A 363 9.86 16.76 6.87
N ALA A 364 8.57 16.46 7.04
CA ALA A 364 7.88 16.85 8.28
C ALA A 364 6.88 15.88 8.93
N SER A 365 6.68 14.64 8.46
CA SER A 365 5.92 13.66 9.24
C SER A 365 6.89 12.68 9.91
N LYS A 366 6.90 12.68 11.25
CA LYS A 366 7.52 11.60 12.02
C LYS A 366 6.98 10.29 11.44
N PRO A 367 7.83 9.29 11.14
CA PRO A 367 7.32 7.97 10.78
C PRO A 367 6.47 7.52 11.96
N SER A 368 5.18 7.31 11.73
CA SER A 368 4.39 6.57 12.71
C SER A 368 5.11 5.26 12.98
N SER A 369 5.13 4.88 14.25
CA SER A 369 5.88 3.75 14.80
C SER A 369 5.52 2.39 14.19
N LEU A 370 4.52 2.32 13.31
CA LEU A 370 4.28 1.16 12.49
C LEU A 370 5.34 1.11 11.39
N GLN A 371 6.24 0.15 11.52
CA GLN A 371 7.04 -0.35 10.41
C GLN A 371 6.08 -0.79 9.30
N ALA A 372 5.67 0.13 8.42
CA ALA A 372 4.86 -0.19 7.26
C ALA A 372 5.59 -1.31 6.52
N GLU A 373 4.86 -2.41 6.27
CA GLU A 373 5.40 -3.56 5.55
C GLU A 373 6.14 -3.07 4.29
N PRO A 374 7.29 -3.69 3.95
CA PRO A 374 8.00 -3.31 2.74
C PRO A 374 7.04 -3.41 1.55
N LEU A 375 7.04 -2.38 0.69
CA LEU A 375 6.20 -2.37 -0.49
C LEU A 375 6.52 -3.61 -1.34
N PRO A 376 5.49 -4.19 -1.99
CA PRO A 376 5.67 -5.43 -2.74
C PRO A 376 6.67 -5.23 -3.88
N ARG A 377 7.51 -6.24 -4.09
CA ARG A 377 8.29 -6.37 -5.34
C ARG A 377 7.41 -7.02 -6.39
N LEU A 378 7.16 -6.31 -7.48
CA LEU A 378 6.26 -6.71 -8.53
C LEU A 378 6.98 -7.51 -9.60
N SER A 379 6.24 -8.46 -10.17
CA SER A 379 6.53 -9.15 -11.42
C SER A 379 5.22 -9.34 -12.16
N VAL A 380 5.28 -9.57 -13.48
CA VAL A 380 4.07 -9.82 -14.29
C VAL A 380 3.29 -11.00 -13.71
N LYS A 381 3.96 -12.06 -13.26
CA LYS A 381 3.32 -13.20 -12.59
C LYS A 381 2.53 -12.79 -11.36
N LYS A 382 3.09 -11.93 -10.50
CA LYS A 382 2.42 -11.48 -9.27
C LYS A 382 1.23 -10.58 -9.57
N LEU A 383 1.34 -9.71 -10.58
CA LEU A 383 0.23 -8.86 -11.00
C LEU A 383 -0.91 -9.70 -11.60
N LEU A 384 -0.59 -10.68 -12.44
CA LEU A 384 -1.58 -11.64 -12.97
C LEU A 384 -2.25 -12.46 -11.87
N ALA A 385 -1.49 -12.88 -10.84
CA ALA A 385 -2.01 -13.61 -9.69
C ALA A 385 -2.79 -12.74 -8.69
N GLY A 386 -2.68 -11.40 -8.81
CA GLY A 386 -3.24 -10.43 -7.87
C GLY A 386 -4.73 -10.16 -8.03
N GLY A 387 -5.37 -10.73 -9.06
CA GLY A 387 -6.76 -10.43 -9.39
C GLY A 387 -6.92 -9.01 -9.95
N LYS A 388 -8.15 -8.65 -10.35
CA LYS A 388 -8.42 -7.33 -10.98
C LYS A 388 -8.10 -6.15 -10.06
N GLY A 389 -8.11 -6.35 -8.74
CA GLY A 389 -7.75 -5.33 -7.75
C GLY A 389 -6.25 -5.24 -7.46
N GLY A 390 -5.40 -6.13 -8.00
CA GLY A 390 -3.99 -6.25 -7.60
C GLY A 390 -3.13 -4.99 -7.88
N ILE A 391 -3.41 -4.32 -8.99
CA ILE A 391 -2.74 -3.05 -9.34
C ILE A 391 -3.19 -1.94 -8.39
N ALA A 392 -4.50 -1.77 -8.20
CA ALA A 392 -5.08 -0.77 -7.30
C ALA A 392 -4.60 -0.96 -5.86
N ASP A 393 -4.54 -2.20 -5.37
CA ASP A 393 -4.03 -2.58 -4.05
C ASP A 393 -2.54 -2.19 -3.88
N SER A 394 -1.71 -2.46 -4.90
CA SER A 394 -0.30 -2.09 -4.88
C SER A 394 -0.10 -0.57 -4.79
N VAL A 395 -0.89 0.20 -5.56
CA VAL A 395 -0.85 1.67 -5.53
C VAL A 395 -1.41 2.22 -4.21
N ALA A 396 -2.49 1.64 -3.68
CA ALA A 396 -3.08 2.03 -2.40
C ALA A 396 -2.09 1.89 -1.23
N LYS A 397 -1.32 0.80 -1.18
CA LYS A 397 -0.25 0.59 -0.20
C LYS A 397 0.86 1.63 -0.31
N TRP A 398 1.20 2.04 -1.54
CA TRP A 398 2.14 3.12 -1.75
C TRP A 398 1.57 4.46 -1.30
N ILE A 399 0.32 4.79 -1.64
CA ILE A 399 -0.38 6.01 -1.20
C ILE A 399 -0.40 6.10 0.33
N PHE A 400 -0.77 5.01 1.01
CA PHE A 400 -0.74 4.91 2.47
C PHE A 400 0.65 5.22 3.03
N LYS A 401 1.70 4.63 2.43
CA LYS A 401 3.08 4.84 2.87
C LYS A 401 3.58 6.27 2.65
N GLN A 402 3.09 6.96 1.63
CA GLN A 402 3.41 8.38 1.39
C GLN A 402 2.50 9.35 2.17
N ASP A 403 1.40 8.86 2.76
CA ASP A 403 0.37 9.62 3.48
C ASP A 403 -0.26 10.77 2.65
N PHE A 404 -0.59 10.49 1.38
CA PHE A 404 -1.25 11.49 0.52
C PHE A 404 -2.72 11.70 0.90
N SER A 405 -3.18 12.95 0.81
CA SER A 405 -4.60 13.25 0.94
C SER A 405 -5.38 12.80 -0.32
N PRO A 406 -6.68 12.45 -0.19
CA PRO A 406 -7.49 12.01 -1.32
C PRO A 406 -7.54 13.01 -2.48
N GLU A 407 -7.53 14.31 -2.18
CA GLU A 407 -7.59 15.40 -3.18
C GLU A 407 -6.40 15.39 -4.14
N VAL A 408 -5.21 14.97 -3.67
CA VAL A 408 -4.00 14.89 -4.50
C VAL A 408 -4.17 13.87 -5.63
N LEU A 409 -4.91 12.79 -5.39
CA LEU A 409 -5.17 11.75 -6.40
C LEU A 409 -6.02 12.30 -7.55
N LYS A 410 -7.04 13.11 -7.22
CA LYS A 410 -7.90 13.76 -8.22
C LYS A 410 -7.12 14.81 -9.02
N LEU A 411 -6.23 15.56 -8.39
CA LEU A 411 -5.35 16.53 -9.06
C LEU A 411 -4.29 15.85 -9.95
N ALA A 412 -3.77 14.70 -9.55
CA ALA A 412 -2.81 13.92 -10.34
C ALA A 412 -3.44 13.29 -11.59
N ASN A 413 -4.74 12.99 -11.55
CA ASN A 413 -5.47 12.45 -12.70
C ASN A 413 -5.79 13.51 -13.77
N LYS A 414 -5.93 14.79 -13.40
CA LYS A 414 -6.16 15.86 -14.38
C LYS A 414 -4.89 16.09 -15.23
N GLU A 415 -5.07 16.21 -16.55
CA GLU A 415 -3.99 16.67 -17.42
C GLU A 415 -3.57 18.09 -17.01
N ARG A 416 -2.27 18.40 -17.08
CA ARG A 416 -1.81 19.76 -16.85
C ARG A 416 -2.40 20.67 -17.92
N ASP A 417 -3.46 21.40 -17.59
CA ASP A 417 -3.91 22.53 -18.40
C ASP A 417 -2.75 23.54 -18.49
N ALA A 418 -2.29 23.80 -19.71
CA ALA A 418 -1.13 24.64 -19.99
C ALA A 418 -1.31 26.13 -19.60
N GLU A 419 -2.47 26.50 -19.04
CA GLU A 419 -2.84 27.90 -18.78
C GLU A 419 -2.61 28.38 -17.34
N ASN A 420 -2.24 27.51 -16.38
CA ASN A 420 -2.04 27.96 -14.99
C ASN A 420 -0.69 27.50 -14.38
N PRO A 421 0.38 28.32 -14.46
CA PRO A 421 1.73 27.97 -14.00
C PRO A 421 1.95 28.06 -12.48
N ASP A 422 0.93 28.42 -11.68
CA ASP A 422 1.05 28.72 -10.25
C ASP A 422 0.64 27.58 -9.29
N GLU A 423 0.33 26.36 -9.78
CA GLU A 423 0.17 25.21 -8.88
C GLU A 423 1.52 24.80 -8.24
N PRO A 424 1.55 24.56 -6.91
CA PRO A 424 2.77 24.20 -6.21
C PRO A 424 3.41 22.95 -6.82
N LYS A 425 4.71 23.06 -7.13
CA LYS A 425 5.54 21.98 -7.67
C LYS A 425 5.80 20.90 -6.60
N GLU A 426 4.78 20.21 -6.15
CA GLU A 426 4.94 19.01 -5.33
C GLU A 426 5.38 17.83 -6.22
N GLY A 427 6.69 17.79 -6.48
CA GLY A 427 7.48 16.57 -6.55
C GLY A 427 7.27 15.61 -7.72
N ILE A 428 8.37 14.94 -8.09
CA ILE A 428 8.51 13.89 -9.12
C ILE A 428 7.43 12.79 -9.07
N ASN A 429 6.76 12.61 -7.94
CA ASN A 429 5.72 11.61 -7.71
C ASN A 429 4.42 11.86 -8.47
N ARG A 430 4.00 13.13 -8.67
CA ARG A 430 2.75 13.42 -9.41
C ARG A 430 2.87 12.99 -10.87
N ASP A 431 4.05 13.15 -11.46
CA ASP A 431 4.31 12.76 -12.85
C ASP A 431 4.34 11.24 -13.04
N LEU A 432 4.88 10.49 -12.05
CA LEU A 432 4.83 9.02 -12.06
C LEU A 432 3.42 8.49 -11.87
N LEU A 433 2.64 9.09 -10.96
CA LEU A 433 1.26 8.71 -10.73
C LEU A 433 0.38 9.02 -11.96
N HIS A 434 0.60 10.16 -12.61
CA HIS A 434 -0.07 10.50 -13.87
C HIS A 434 0.27 9.51 -14.99
N LEU A 435 1.54 9.09 -15.09
CA LEU A 435 1.94 8.06 -16.04
C LEU A 435 1.25 6.72 -15.74
N ALA A 436 1.12 6.36 -14.46
CA ALA A 436 0.39 5.16 -14.04
C ALA A 436 -1.10 5.24 -14.40
N TYR A 437 -1.77 6.38 -14.19
CA TYR A 437 -3.17 6.57 -14.64
C TYR A 437 -3.33 6.38 -16.15
N LYS A 438 -2.42 6.93 -16.96
CA LYS A 438 -2.43 6.73 -18.41
C LYS A 438 -2.21 5.28 -18.81
N GLN A 439 -1.46 4.54 -18.01
CA GLN A 439 -1.12 3.16 -18.29
C GLN A 439 -2.19 2.15 -17.82
N PHE A 440 -2.91 2.48 -16.75
CA PHE A 440 -3.91 1.62 -16.10
C PHE A 440 -5.24 2.36 -15.90
N PRO A 441 -5.93 2.73 -16.99
CA PRO A 441 -7.14 3.55 -16.91
C PRO A 441 -8.32 2.88 -16.21
N CYS A 442 -8.41 1.54 -16.25
CA CYS A 442 -9.49 0.79 -15.61
C CYS A 442 -9.10 0.45 -14.17
N SER A 443 -7.90 -0.12 -13.97
CA SER A 443 -7.41 -0.56 -12.67
C SER A 443 -7.13 0.60 -11.71
N LEU A 444 -6.83 1.80 -12.22
CA LEU A 444 -6.63 3.01 -11.43
C LEU A 444 -7.73 4.07 -11.67
N GLU A 445 -8.91 3.65 -12.10
CA GLU A 445 -10.09 4.53 -12.06
C GLU A 445 -10.26 5.10 -10.63
N LEU A 446 -10.67 6.37 -10.51
CA LEU A 446 -10.68 7.07 -9.22
C LEU A 446 -11.48 6.34 -8.14
N ASP A 447 -12.67 5.83 -8.48
CA ASP A 447 -13.51 5.09 -7.53
C ASP A 447 -12.85 3.77 -7.10
N VAL A 448 -12.19 3.09 -8.04
CA VAL A 448 -11.45 1.85 -7.78
C VAL A 448 -10.27 2.12 -6.85
N LEU A 449 -9.49 3.16 -7.13
CA LEU A 449 -8.34 3.51 -6.33
C LEU A 449 -8.75 4.01 -4.93
N HIS A 450 -9.78 4.85 -4.82
CA HIS A 450 -10.29 5.32 -3.54
C HIS A 450 -10.88 4.18 -2.71
N ALA A 451 -11.58 3.21 -3.31
CA ALA A 451 -12.05 2.02 -2.62
C ALA A 451 -10.88 1.20 -2.01
N HIS A 452 -9.80 0.98 -2.77
CA HIS A 452 -8.62 0.27 -2.27
C HIS A 452 -7.84 1.07 -1.22
N CYS A 453 -7.71 2.40 -1.38
CA CYS A 453 -7.11 3.26 -0.36
C CYS A 453 -7.92 3.23 0.93
N CYS A 454 -9.24 3.41 0.83
CA CYS A 454 -10.17 3.33 1.95
C CYS A 454 -10.00 2.01 2.73
N TRP A 455 -9.92 0.89 2.01
CA TRP A 455 -9.72 -0.44 2.58
C TRP A 455 -8.33 -0.62 3.21
N GLU A 456 -7.26 -0.15 2.57
CA GLU A 456 -5.91 -0.23 3.13
C GLU A 456 -5.83 0.56 4.45
N TYR A 457 -6.32 1.80 4.48
CA TYR A 457 -6.30 2.64 5.69
C TYR A 457 -7.11 2.02 6.85
N VAL A 458 -8.29 1.42 6.60
CA VAL A 458 -9.08 0.78 7.67
C VAL A 458 -8.45 -0.53 8.17
N VAL A 459 -7.76 -1.27 7.30
CA VAL A 459 -6.98 -2.45 7.69
C VAL A 459 -5.81 -2.06 8.59
N GLN A 460 -5.09 -0.97 8.27
CA GLN A 460 -3.98 -0.47 9.09
C GLN A 460 -4.47 0.10 10.43
N TRP A 461 -5.58 0.84 10.44
CA TRP A 461 -6.25 1.24 11.68
C TRP A 461 -6.67 0.03 12.53
N ASN A 462 -7.20 -1.02 11.91
CA ASN A 462 -7.62 -2.21 12.66
C ASN A 462 -6.44 -2.94 13.32
N LYS A 463 -5.22 -2.84 12.77
CA LYS A 463 -3.97 -3.34 13.36
C LYS A 463 -3.54 -2.49 14.57
N ASP A 464 -3.72 -1.17 14.50
CA ASP A 464 -3.40 -0.22 15.57
C ASP A 464 -4.52 0.82 15.78
N PRO A 465 -5.54 0.48 16.59
CA PRO A 465 -6.71 1.34 16.76
C PRO A 465 -6.43 2.70 17.42
N GLU A 466 -5.31 2.86 18.13
CA GLU A 466 -4.92 4.12 18.76
C GLU A 466 -4.62 5.22 17.72
N GLU A 467 -4.15 4.84 16.54
CA GLU A 467 -3.87 5.74 15.42
C GLU A 467 -5.16 6.11 14.67
N ALA A 468 -6.07 6.82 15.36
CA ALA A 468 -7.39 7.18 14.83
C ALA A 468 -7.36 7.94 13.49
N ARG A 469 -6.24 8.63 13.19
CA ARG A 469 -6.03 9.33 11.91
C ARG A 469 -6.15 8.40 10.70
N PHE A 470 -5.78 7.13 10.82
CA PHE A 470 -5.92 6.17 9.71
C PHE A 470 -7.39 5.89 9.40
N PHE A 471 -8.25 5.79 10.42
CA PHE A 471 -9.67 5.62 10.18
C PHE A 471 -10.30 6.88 9.60
N VAL A 472 -9.91 8.06 10.08
CA VAL A 472 -10.35 9.35 9.50
C VAL A 472 -9.96 9.41 8.01
N ARG A 473 -8.71 9.10 7.65
CA ARG A 473 -8.26 9.03 6.25
C ARG A 473 -9.03 8.02 5.42
N SER A 474 -9.36 6.85 5.99
CA SER A 474 -10.19 5.86 5.32
C SER A 474 -11.57 6.41 4.95
N ILE A 475 -12.22 7.13 5.87
CA ILE A 475 -13.51 7.79 5.63
C ILE A 475 -13.38 8.95 4.63
N GLU A 476 -12.29 9.72 4.67
CA GLU A 476 -12.03 10.73 3.64
C GLU A 476 -11.98 10.09 2.25
N HIS A 477 -11.23 9.00 2.05
CA HIS A 477 -11.23 8.27 0.77
C HIS A 477 -12.61 7.75 0.38
N LEU A 478 -13.39 7.20 1.33
CA LEU A 478 -14.76 6.74 1.09
C LEU A 478 -15.65 7.87 0.54
N LYS A 479 -15.57 9.06 1.13
CA LYS A 479 -16.33 10.25 0.71
C LYS A 479 -15.95 10.76 -0.69
N HIS A 480 -14.79 10.37 -1.22
CA HIS A 480 -14.34 10.73 -2.57
C HIS A 480 -14.75 9.74 -3.66
N ILE A 481 -15.31 8.58 -3.30
CA ILE A 481 -15.92 7.65 -4.25
C ILE A 481 -17.19 8.30 -4.81
N LEU A 482 -17.26 8.43 -6.13
CA LEU A 482 -18.33 9.14 -6.83
C LEU A 482 -19.54 8.25 -7.08
N ASN A 483 -19.33 6.98 -7.45
CA ASN A 483 -20.41 6.05 -7.69
C ASN A 483 -21.01 5.55 -6.38
N ALA A 484 -22.29 5.88 -6.17
CA ALA A 484 -23.03 5.55 -4.95
C ALA A 484 -23.14 4.03 -4.68
N HIS A 485 -23.15 3.17 -5.71
CA HIS A 485 -23.17 1.70 -5.51
C HIS A 485 -21.87 1.22 -4.87
N VAL A 486 -20.72 1.71 -5.37
CA VAL A 486 -19.40 1.39 -4.82
C VAL A 486 -19.24 1.97 -3.43
N GLN A 487 -19.59 3.25 -3.23
CA GLN A 487 -19.49 3.92 -1.95
C GLN A 487 -20.33 3.22 -0.87
N ASN A 488 -21.59 2.90 -1.17
CA ASN A 488 -22.49 2.17 -0.26
C ASN A 488 -21.94 0.77 0.07
N GLY A 489 -21.49 0.03 -0.95
CA GLY A 489 -20.93 -1.32 -0.77
C GLY A 489 -19.67 -1.34 0.09
N VAL A 490 -18.71 -0.44 -0.17
CA VAL A 490 -17.47 -0.33 0.62
C VAL A 490 -17.80 0.07 2.07
N ALA A 491 -18.68 1.05 2.26
CA ALA A 491 -19.09 1.50 3.59
C ALA A 491 -19.73 0.35 4.41
N LEU A 492 -20.62 -0.44 3.78
CA LEU A 492 -21.26 -1.59 4.41
C LEU A 492 -20.25 -2.71 4.73
N MET A 493 -19.31 -2.98 3.83
CA MET A 493 -18.22 -3.93 4.09
C MET A 493 -17.37 -3.49 5.29
N MET A 494 -16.96 -2.21 5.35
CA MET A 494 -16.20 -1.67 6.48
C MET A 494 -16.93 -1.88 7.81
N TRP A 495 -18.23 -1.55 7.84
CA TRP A 495 -19.08 -1.73 9.01
C TRP A 495 -19.08 -3.18 9.51
N ASN A 496 -19.38 -4.12 8.60
CA ASN A 496 -19.52 -5.53 8.92
C ASN A 496 -18.18 -6.20 9.29
N THR A 497 -17.09 -5.81 8.62
CA THR A 497 -15.78 -6.45 8.80
C THR A 497 -15.05 -5.94 10.04
N PHE A 498 -15.04 -4.62 10.30
CA PHE A 498 -14.13 -4.03 11.29
C PHE A 498 -14.84 -3.34 12.47
N LEU A 499 -16.03 -2.77 12.26
CA LEU A 499 -16.57 -1.73 13.15
C LEU A 499 -17.66 -2.24 14.08
N VAL A 500 -18.61 -3.05 13.60
CA VAL A 500 -19.81 -3.43 14.36
C VAL A 500 -19.49 -4.01 15.75
N LYS A 501 -18.44 -4.84 15.86
CA LYS A 501 -18.01 -5.44 17.13
C LYS A 501 -17.44 -4.40 18.10
N ARG A 502 -16.60 -3.49 17.62
CA ARG A 502 -15.99 -2.43 18.44
C ARG A 502 -17.02 -1.39 18.84
N PHE A 503 -17.92 -1.02 17.93
CA PHE A 503 -19.04 -0.12 18.21
C PHE A 503 -20.00 -0.72 19.25
N SER A 504 -20.28 -2.02 19.15
CA SER A 504 -21.06 -2.74 20.17
C SER A 504 -20.36 -2.74 21.53
N ALA A 505 -19.06 -3.02 21.57
CA ALA A 505 -18.26 -2.93 22.79
C ALA A 505 -18.32 -1.51 23.40
N ALA A 506 -18.08 -0.46 22.61
CA ALA A 506 -18.16 0.93 23.05
C ALA A 506 -19.54 1.27 23.64
N THR A 507 -20.62 0.73 23.07
CA THR A 507 -21.99 0.97 23.57
C THR A 507 -22.23 0.37 24.95
N TYR A 508 -21.75 -0.85 25.21
CA TYR A 508 -21.99 -1.56 26.48
C TYR A 508 -20.94 -1.29 27.55
N LEU A 509 -19.75 -0.86 27.15
CA LEU A 509 -18.56 -0.72 27.98
C LEU A 509 -18.11 0.72 28.13
N MET A 510 -18.96 1.75 27.99
CA MET A 510 -18.52 3.15 28.15
C MET A 510 -17.75 3.44 29.47
N ASP A 511 -17.89 2.59 30.50
CA ASP A 511 -17.15 2.65 31.77
C ASP A 511 -15.99 1.63 31.90
N LYS A 512 -15.68 0.86 30.85
CA LYS A 512 -14.68 -0.22 30.84
C LYS A 512 -13.77 -0.11 29.61
N ASP A 513 -12.55 -0.60 29.77
CA ASP A 513 -11.51 -0.52 28.75
C ASP A 513 -11.91 -1.30 27.48
N VAL A 514 -12.06 -0.58 26.36
CA VAL A 514 -12.38 -1.14 25.02
C VAL A 514 -11.08 -1.45 24.25
N GLY A 515 -9.91 -1.27 24.88
CA GLY A 515 -8.59 -1.41 24.27
C GLY A 515 -8.19 -0.20 23.43
N MET A 516 -8.75 0.98 23.74
CA MET A 516 -8.46 2.26 23.10
C MET A 516 -8.48 3.38 24.15
N SER A 517 -7.62 4.39 24.02
CA SER A 517 -7.67 5.62 24.83
C SER A 517 -8.97 6.41 24.63
N ASP A 518 -9.34 7.26 25.60
CA ASP A 518 -10.55 8.11 25.51
C ASP A 518 -10.53 9.01 24.26
N THR A 519 -9.35 9.52 23.89
CA THR A 519 -9.15 10.32 22.68
C THR A 519 -9.38 9.50 21.42
N ALA A 520 -8.78 8.31 21.33
CA ALA A 520 -8.95 7.42 20.18
C ALA A 520 -10.40 6.92 20.07
N MET A 521 -11.06 6.65 21.20
CA MET A 521 -12.48 6.27 21.26
C MET A 521 -13.39 7.40 20.76
N THR A 522 -13.11 8.65 21.15
CA THR A 522 -13.86 9.81 20.68
C THR A 522 -13.75 9.97 19.17
N SER A 523 -12.54 9.88 18.62
CA SER A 523 -12.32 9.94 17.17
C SER A 523 -12.92 8.75 16.42
N PHE A 524 -12.90 7.56 17.01
CA PHE A 524 -13.56 6.36 16.46
C PHE A 524 -15.07 6.53 16.34
N LEU A 525 -15.74 7.06 17.37
CA LEU A 525 -17.18 7.30 17.34
C LEU A 525 -17.55 8.41 16.35
N GLY A 526 -16.76 9.47 16.26
CA GLY A 526 -16.94 10.51 15.23
C GLY A 526 -16.81 9.93 13.81
N SER A 527 -15.80 9.09 13.58
CA SER A 527 -15.59 8.43 12.28
C SER A 527 -16.67 7.39 11.95
N CYS A 528 -17.21 6.69 12.96
CA CYS A 528 -18.38 5.81 12.79
C CYS A 528 -19.63 6.60 12.40
N LEU A 529 -19.83 7.78 12.97
CA LEU A 529 -20.96 8.65 12.63
C LEU A 529 -20.84 9.10 11.17
N ASP A 530 -19.65 9.59 10.78
CA ASP A 530 -19.37 9.98 9.39
C ASP A 530 -19.58 8.82 8.40
N LEU A 531 -19.18 7.60 8.76
CA LEU A 531 -19.43 6.40 7.95
C LEU A 531 -20.91 6.12 7.78
N LEU A 532 -21.68 6.13 8.87
CA LEU A 532 -23.12 5.85 8.84
C LEU A 532 -23.89 6.92 8.04
N GLN A 533 -23.49 8.19 8.18
CA GLN A 533 -24.02 9.29 7.35
C GLN A 533 -23.68 9.08 5.87
N THR A 534 -22.42 8.77 5.55
CA THR A 534 -21.99 8.48 4.17
C THR A 534 -22.76 7.28 3.59
N LEU A 535 -23.02 6.25 4.40
CA LEU A 535 -23.80 5.08 3.99
C LEU A 535 -25.26 5.44 3.67
N MET A 536 -25.89 6.30 4.48
CA MET A 536 -27.25 6.81 4.23
C MET A 536 -27.33 7.68 2.98
N GLU A 537 -26.39 8.62 2.81
CA GLU A 537 -26.29 9.50 1.64
C GLU A 537 -26.09 8.69 0.35
N ALA A 538 -25.21 7.68 0.40
CA ALA A 538 -24.96 6.78 -0.71
C ALA A 538 -26.19 5.92 -1.04
N ASP A 539 -26.93 5.44 -0.03
CA ASP A 539 -28.15 4.64 -0.24
C ASP A 539 -29.23 5.44 -0.98
N VAL A 540 -29.41 6.72 -0.63
CA VAL A 540 -30.35 7.63 -1.32
C VAL A 540 -29.89 7.90 -2.76
N SER A 541 -28.60 8.17 -2.96
CA SER A 541 -28.04 8.52 -4.27
C SER A 541 -27.97 7.32 -5.23
N ARG A 542 -27.94 6.10 -4.68
CA ARG A 542 -27.79 4.84 -5.42
C ARG A 542 -28.95 4.55 -6.36
N ASP A 543 -30.17 4.96 -6.02
CA ASP A 543 -31.35 4.78 -6.88
C ASP A 543 -31.30 5.69 -8.13
N GLU A 544 -30.56 6.80 -8.07
CA GLU A 544 -30.39 7.75 -9.19
C GLU A 544 -29.23 7.36 -10.13
N MET A 545 -28.26 6.61 -9.63
CA MET A 545 -27.04 6.25 -10.38
C MET A 545 -27.12 4.84 -10.96
N GLN A 546 -26.48 4.63 -12.12
CA GLN A 546 -26.26 3.29 -12.66
C GLN A 546 -25.06 2.62 -11.98
N ALA A 547 -25.16 1.30 -11.81
CA ALA A 547 -24.02 0.50 -11.36
C ALA A 547 -22.87 0.61 -12.39
N PRO A 548 -21.62 0.79 -11.94
CA PRO A 548 -20.49 0.95 -12.85
C PRO A 548 -20.17 -0.37 -13.54
N VAL A 549 -19.71 -0.26 -14.79
CA VAL A 549 -19.19 -1.42 -15.55
C VAL A 549 -17.70 -1.49 -15.30
N LEU A 550 -17.25 -2.61 -14.72
CA LEU A 550 -15.85 -2.83 -14.39
C LEU A 550 -15.14 -3.52 -15.57
N ASP A 551 -14.42 -2.72 -16.34
CA ASP A 551 -13.56 -3.21 -17.43
C ASP A 551 -12.16 -3.60 -16.94
N THR A 552 -11.37 -4.20 -17.81
CA THR A 552 -9.98 -4.59 -17.54
C THR A 552 -9.14 -4.25 -18.76
N GLU A 553 -7.92 -3.79 -18.55
CA GLU A 553 -7.00 -3.45 -19.63
C GLU A 553 -6.71 -4.68 -20.52
N ASP A 554 -6.63 -4.50 -21.84
CA ASP A 554 -6.42 -5.59 -22.81
C ASP A 554 -5.20 -6.47 -22.49
N ALA A 555 -4.11 -5.85 -22.02
CA ALA A 555 -2.89 -6.56 -21.64
C ALA A 555 -3.05 -7.43 -20.38
N TRP A 556 -4.14 -7.28 -19.63
CA TRP A 556 -4.38 -7.88 -18.32
C TRP A 556 -5.68 -8.70 -18.26
N LEU A 557 -6.26 -9.07 -19.41
CA LEU A 557 -7.48 -9.89 -19.47
C LEU A 557 -7.34 -11.30 -18.87
N THR A 558 -6.12 -11.83 -18.81
CA THR A 558 -5.83 -13.18 -18.28
C THR A 558 -5.51 -13.18 -16.78
N VAL A 559 -5.87 -12.13 -16.05
CA VAL A 559 -5.66 -12.04 -14.61
C VAL A 559 -6.48 -13.11 -13.89
N GLU A 560 -5.82 -13.86 -13.02
CA GLU A 560 -6.40 -14.93 -12.21
C GLU A 560 -6.09 -14.64 -10.74
N GLY A 561 -7.09 -14.35 -9.92
CA GLY A 561 -6.82 -14.00 -8.53
C GLY A 561 -8.07 -13.67 -7.73
N PRO A 562 -7.90 -13.07 -6.53
CA PRO A 562 -9.01 -12.69 -5.69
C PRO A 562 -9.88 -11.62 -6.36
N ILE A 563 -11.16 -11.62 -6.00
CA ILE A 563 -12.15 -10.63 -6.42
C ILE A 563 -11.73 -9.25 -5.89
N SER A 564 -11.85 -8.22 -6.73
CA SER A 564 -11.51 -6.83 -6.36
C SER A 564 -12.42 -6.30 -5.24
N ILE A 565 -11.94 -5.33 -4.44
CA ILE A 565 -12.76 -4.68 -3.41
C ILE A 565 -14.02 -4.04 -4.01
N VAL A 566 -13.91 -3.48 -5.22
CA VAL A 566 -15.05 -2.84 -5.90
C VAL A 566 -16.07 -3.88 -6.36
N GLU A 567 -15.62 -5.02 -6.89
CA GLU A 567 -16.52 -6.12 -7.26
C GLU A 567 -17.27 -6.64 -6.03
N LEU A 568 -16.56 -6.84 -4.91
CA LEU A 568 -17.18 -7.21 -3.63
C LEU A 568 -18.17 -6.16 -3.12
N ALA A 569 -17.88 -4.87 -3.33
CA ALA A 569 -18.77 -3.78 -2.95
C ALA A 569 -20.07 -3.80 -3.78
N LEU A 570 -19.99 -4.06 -5.08
CA LEU A 570 -21.16 -4.18 -5.96
C LEU A 570 -22.03 -5.41 -5.65
N GLU A 571 -21.45 -6.46 -5.07
CA GLU A 571 -22.18 -7.65 -4.62
C GLU A 571 -22.95 -7.44 -3.31
N GLN A 572 -22.76 -6.30 -2.63
CA GLN A 572 -23.42 -6.04 -1.35
C GLN A 572 -24.93 -5.80 -1.51
N LYS A 573 -25.71 -6.28 -0.53
CA LYS A 573 -27.17 -6.07 -0.48
C LYS A 573 -27.52 -4.63 -0.14
N HIS A 574 -28.74 -4.22 -0.48
CA HIS A 574 -29.32 -2.96 -0.01
C HIS A 574 -29.35 -2.90 1.52
N VAL A 575 -29.00 -1.74 2.06
CA VAL A 575 -29.18 -1.47 3.48
C VAL A 575 -30.65 -1.18 3.76
N HIS A 576 -31.09 -1.49 4.97
CA HIS A 576 -32.39 -1.05 5.46
C HIS A 576 -32.22 0.34 6.07
N TYR A 577 -32.45 1.40 5.28
CA TYR A 577 -32.21 2.79 5.65
C TYR A 577 -32.64 3.15 7.09
N PRO A 578 -33.87 2.83 7.55
CA PRO A 578 -34.29 3.16 8.92
C PRO A 578 -33.44 2.50 10.01
N LEU A 579 -32.87 1.32 9.74
CA LEU A 579 -31.97 0.65 10.68
C LEU A 579 -30.60 1.36 10.73
N VAL A 580 -30.08 1.83 9.59
CA VAL A 580 -28.83 2.61 9.55
C VAL A 580 -29.02 3.94 10.28
N GLU A 581 -30.12 4.64 10.04
CA GLU A 581 -30.50 5.87 10.75
C GLU A 581 -30.59 5.66 12.26
N HIS A 582 -31.22 4.58 12.70
CA HIS A 582 -31.30 4.21 14.12
C HIS A 582 -29.91 3.98 14.75
N HIS A 583 -28.98 3.36 14.01
CA HIS A 583 -27.57 3.22 14.45
C HIS A 583 -26.84 4.57 14.47
N SER A 584 -27.11 5.45 13.51
CA SER A 584 -26.53 6.81 13.44
C SER A 584 -26.95 7.65 14.65
N VAL A 585 -28.22 7.56 15.07
CA VAL A 585 -28.73 8.21 16.28
C VAL A 585 -28.01 7.69 17.53
N LEU A 586 -27.84 6.37 17.69
CA LEU A 586 -27.06 5.82 18.79
C LEU A 586 -25.60 6.27 18.75
N CYS A 587 -24.98 6.28 17.56
CA CYS A 587 -23.60 6.70 17.38
C CYS A 587 -23.40 8.16 17.78
N SER A 588 -24.32 9.04 17.39
CA SER A 588 -24.33 10.46 17.77
C SER A 588 -24.45 10.65 19.28
N VAL A 589 -25.33 9.88 19.94
CA VAL A 589 -25.46 9.90 21.40
C VAL A 589 -24.15 9.49 22.07
N LEU A 590 -23.55 8.38 21.63
CA LEU A 590 -22.28 7.88 22.19
C LEU A 590 -21.15 8.89 21.97
N TYR A 591 -21.08 9.47 20.77
CA TYR A 591 -20.09 10.47 20.42
C TYR A 591 -20.22 11.71 21.29
N ALA A 592 -21.45 12.22 21.51
CA ALA A 592 -21.70 13.34 22.42
C ALA A 592 -21.28 13.04 23.86
N VAL A 593 -21.61 11.84 24.36
CA VAL A 593 -21.27 11.42 25.72
C VAL A 593 -19.75 11.37 25.91
N MET A 594 -19.00 10.85 24.94
CA MET A 594 -17.53 10.83 24.99
C MET A 594 -16.92 12.22 24.83
N ARG A 595 -17.33 12.97 23.79
CA ARG A 595 -16.78 14.30 23.47
C ARG A 595 -16.92 15.31 24.60
N PHE A 596 -18.04 15.26 25.31
CA PHE A 596 -18.37 16.17 26.42
C PHE A 596 -18.23 15.53 27.80
N ALA A 597 -17.70 14.30 27.89
CA ALA A 597 -17.52 13.55 29.13
C ALA A 597 -18.79 13.51 30.02
N LEU A 598 -19.94 13.17 29.44
CA LEU A 598 -21.25 13.15 30.12
C LEU A 598 -21.44 11.89 30.99
N LYS A 599 -20.62 11.72 32.03
CA LYS A 599 -20.49 10.50 32.87
C LYS A 599 -21.79 9.96 33.49
N THR A 600 -22.82 10.79 33.63
CA THR A 600 -24.11 10.38 34.23
C THR A 600 -25.09 9.77 33.22
N VAL A 601 -24.82 9.90 31.93
CA VAL A 601 -25.75 9.50 30.87
C VAL A 601 -25.55 8.01 30.56
N LYS A 602 -26.66 7.25 30.51
CA LYS A 602 -26.67 5.88 30.00
C LYS A 602 -27.26 5.89 28.59
N PRO A 603 -26.46 5.80 27.51
CA PRO A 603 -26.96 5.96 26.13
C PRO A 603 -28.16 5.07 25.81
N LEU A 604 -28.08 3.80 26.20
CA LEU A 604 -29.15 2.83 25.95
C LEU A 604 -30.45 3.18 26.71
N SER A 605 -30.44 3.96 27.80
CA SER A 605 -31.70 4.34 28.46
C SER A 605 -32.56 5.30 27.65
N LEU A 606 -32.01 5.90 26.58
CA LEU A 606 -32.76 6.74 25.65
C LEU A 606 -33.63 5.91 24.68
N PHE A 607 -33.41 4.60 24.60
CA PHE A 607 -34.10 3.72 23.67
C PHE A 607 -35.05 2.75 24.40
N ASP A 608 -36.17 2.44 23.76
CA ASP A 608 -37.14 1.45 24.23
C ASP A 608 -36.60 0.01 24.00
N SER A 609 -37.38 -1.01 24.37
CA SER A 609 -36.97 -2.40 24.21
C SER A 609 -36.85 -2.82 22.74
N LYS A 610 -37.72 -2.32 21.86
CA LYS A 610 -37.67 -2.63 20.42
C LYS A 610 -36.43 -2.04 19.77
N GLY A 611 -36.15 -0.75 20.02
CA GLY A 611 -34.96 -0.08 19.52
C GLY A 611 -33.67 -0.71 20.02
N LYS A 612 -33.62 -1.14 21.29
CA LYS A 612 -32.46 -1.88 21.84
C LYS A 612 -32.21 -3.21 21.13
N ASN A 613 -33.27 -3.94 20.79
CA ASN A 613 -33.17 -5.25 20.14
C ASN A 613 -32.74 -5.17 18.67
N ALA A 614 -32.90 -4.00 18.03
CA ALA A 614 -32.51 -3.76 16.65
C ALA A 614 -31.02 -3.43 16.49
N PHE A 615 -30.34 -2.94 17.53
CA PHE A 615 -28.92 -2.60 17.44
C PHE A 615 -28.04 -3.82 17.16
N PHE A 616 -26.97 -3.59 16.38
CA PHE A 616 -25.95 -4.56 15.98
C PHE A 616 -26.47 -5.76 15.18
N LYS A 617 -27.70 -5.68 14.68
CA LYS A 617 -28.21 -6.58 13.64
C LYS A 617 -27.56 -6.23 12.30
N ASP A 618 -27.62 -7.17 11.36
CA ASP A 618 -27.19 -6.94 9.99
C ASP A 618 -27.96 -5.72 9.42
N LEU A 619 -27.22 -4.72 8.93
CA LEU A 619 -27.79 -3.46 8.42
C LEU A 619 -28.68 -3.68 7.19
N THR A 620 -28.58 -4.82 6.52
CA THR A 620 -29.42 -5.21 5.37
C THR A 620 -30.73 -5.88 5.80
N SER A 621 -30.89 -6.17 7.09
CA SER A 621 -32.08 -6.85 7.61
C SER A 621 -33.20 -5.88 7.98
N ILE A 622 -34.43 -6.26 7.64
CA ILE A 622 -35.63 -5.52 8.04
C ILE A 622 -35.88 -5.79 9.53
N GLN A 623 -35.81 -4.74 10.35
CA GLN A 623 -36.04 -4.81 11.80
C GLN A 623 -37.29 -4.02 12.20
N LEU A 624 -37.93 -4.48 13.26
CA LEU A 624 -39.13 -3.84 13.80
C LEU A 624 -38.71 -2.69 14.72
N LEU A 625 -38.63 -1.49 14.15
CA LEU A 625 -38.22 -0.28 14.85
C LEU A 625 -39.37 0.33 15.67
N PRO A 626 -39.06 1.18 16.67
CA PRO A 626 -40.09 1.88 17.44
C PRO A 626 -40.91 2.78 16.53
N SER A 627 -42.23 2.59 16.53
CA SER A 627 -43.18 3.41 15.79
C SER A 627 -44.36 3.79 16.68
N GLY A 628 -44.84 5.02 16.55
CA GLY A 628 -45.93 5.58 17.37
C GLY A 628 -45.46 6.53 18.49
N GLU A 629 -46.42 7.00 19.29
CA GLU A 629 -46.19 7.91 20.42
C GLU A 629 -45.37 7.24 21.54
N MET A 630 -44.29 7.90 21.95
CA MET A 630 -43.42 7.46 23.04
C MET A 630 -44.03 7.77 24.41
N ASP A 631 -43.67 6.97 25.43
CA ASP A 631 -43.96 7.31 26.83
C ASP A 631 -43.38 8.69 27.19
N PRO A 632 -44.15 9.60 27.82
CA PRO A 632 -43.68 10.92 28.24
C PRO A 632 -42.41 10.90 29.10
N ASN A 633 -42.17 9.84 29.87
CA ASN A 633 -40.96 9.67 30.65
C ASN A 633 -39.72 9.51 29.76
N PHE A 634 -39.81 8.75 28.66
CA PHE A 634 -38.71 8.64 27.69
C PHE A 634 -38.45 9.99 27.02
N ILE A 635 -39.50 10.71 26.61
CA ILE A 635 -39.38 12.05 26.01
C ILE A 635 -38.67 13.00 26.98
N SER A 636 -39.05 12.98 28.26
CA SER A 636 -38.41 13.81 29.29
C SER A 636 -36.91 13.51 29.45
N VAL A 637 -36.52 12.22 29.52
CA VAL A 637 -35.11 11.82 29.65
C VAL A 637 -34.31 12.18 28.39
N ARG A 638 -34.89 12.00 27.20
CA ARG A 638 -34.28 12.38 25.91
C ARG A 638 -34.09 13.88 25.80
N GLN A 639 -35.10 14.66 26.17
CA GLN A 639 -35.02 16.11 26.21
C GLN A 639 -33.92 16.55 27.16
N GLN A 640 -33.88 16.05 28.40
CA GLN A 640 -32.83 16.39 29.36
C GLN A 640 -31.43 16.06 28.83
N PHE A 641 -31.27 14.94 28.12
CA PHE A 641 -30.01 14.59 27.47
C PHE A 641 -29.62 15.62 26.40
N LEU A 642 -30.52 15.95 25.47
CA LEU A 642 -30.23 16.90 24.39
C LEU A 642 -29.92 18.30 24.90
N LEU A 643 -30.64 18.77 25.93
CA LEU A 643 -30.36 20.06 26.57
C LEU A 643 -28.95 20.08 27.19
N LYS A 644 -28.52 18.96 27.82
CA LYS A 644 -27.14 18.83 28.33
C LYS A 644 -26.10 18.87 27.22
N VAL A 645 -26.37 18.24 26.08
CA VAL A 645 -25.47 18.28 24.91
C VAL A 645 -25.31 19.71 24.40
N VAL A 646 -26.42 20.44 24.23
CA VAL A 646 -26.39 21.84 23.80
C VAL A 646 -25.63 22.71 24.80
N SER A 647 -25.91 22.60 26.10
CA SER A 647 -25.18 23.33 27.13
C SER A 647 -23.68 23.04 27.11
N ALA A 648 -23.29 21.77 27.00
CA ALA A 648 -21.88 21.38 26.95
C ALA A 648 -21.18 21.86 25.66
N ALA A 649 -21.91 21.88 24.53
CA ALA A 649 -21.39 22.40 23.26
C ALA A 649 -21.14 23.91 23.32
N VAL A 650 -22.11 24.70 23.80
CA VAL A 650 -21.95 26.15 23.99
C VAL A 650 -20.83 26.43 24.98
N GLN A 651 -20.74 25.66 26.08
CA GLN A 651 -19.66 25.76 27.04
C GLN A 651 -18.29 25.52 26.40
N ALA A 652 -18.14 24.45 25.62
CA ALA A 652 -16.88 24.11 24.97
C ALA A 652 -16.43 25.18 23.96
N GLN A 653 -17.38 25.85 23.29
CA GLN A 653 -17.10 26.90 22.31
C GLN A 653 -16.85 28.28 22.94
N HIS A 654 -17.48 28.57 24.08
CA HIS A 654 -17.55 29.93 24.64
C HIS A 654 -17.12 30.05 26.11
N SER A 655 -16.50 29.03 26.70
CA SER A 655 -15.96 29.13 28.07
C SER A 655 -15.00 30.31 28.20
N VAL A 656 -15.30 31.23 29.13
CA VAL A 656 -14.46 32.39 29.43
C VAL A 656 -13.19 31.89 30.13
N VAL A 657 -12.04 32.13 29.52
CA VAL A 657 -10.71 31.79 30.05
C VAL A 657 -10.48 32.53 31.36
N LYS A 658 -10.74 31.91 32.51
CA LYS A 658 -10.34 32.44 33.83
C LYS A 658 -9.12 31.75 34.45
N ASP A 659 -8.58 30.68 33.86
CA ASP A 659 -7.38 29.98 34.36
C ASP A 659 -6.50 29.41 33.21
N LYS A 660 -5.81 30.27 32.46
CA LYS A 660 -4.72 29.85 31.54
C LYS A 660 -3.40 30.59 31.82
N GLU A 661 -3.03 30.67 33.09
CA GLU A 661 -1.65 30.96 33.50
C GLU A 661 -1.03 29.74 34.23
N SER A 662 -1.22 28.50 33.74
CA SER A 662 -0.33 27.37 34.10
C SER A 662 -0.65 26.06 33.35
N SER A 663 -0.78 26.07 32.03
CA SER A 663 -0.63 24.80 31.29
C SER A 663 -0.15 25.08 29.88
N GLU A 664 0.91 24.39 29.52
CA GLU A 664 1.48 24.32 28.17
C GLU A 664 0.38 24.15 27.12
N GLU A 665 0.64 24.71 25.94
CA GLU A 665 -0.16 24.63 24.72
C GLU A 665 -1.07 23.40 24.71
N ALA A 666 -2.38 23.65 24.86
CA ALA A 666 -3.37 22.62 24.59
C ALA A 666 -3.09 22.09 23.18
N PRO A 667 -2.90 20.77 23.01
CA PRO A 667 -2.63 20.21 21.69
C PRO A 667 -3.78 20.62 20.77
N SER A 668 -3.41 21.08 19.58
CA SER A 668 -4.31 21.30 18.45
C SER A 668 -5.44 20.26 18.45
N ALA A 669 -6.67 20.74 18.22
CA ALA A 669 -7.88 19.92 18.18
C ALA A 669 -7.66 18.57 17.48
N PRO A 670 -8.30 17.48 17.97
CA PRO A 670 -8.19 16.17 17.33
C PRO A 670 -8.55 16.28 15.84
N PHE A 671 -7.79 15.59 14.99
CA PHE A 671 -8.04 15.51 13.55
C PHE A 671 -9.52 15.14 13.27
N GLY A 672 -10.30 16.12 12.77
CA GLY A 672 -11.72 16.00 12.43
C GLY A 672 -12.37 17.39 12.38
N LYS A 673 -13.35 17.63 11.49
CA LYS A 673 -14.14 18.87 11.54
C LYS A 673 -14.94 18.87 12.85
N ASP A 674 -14.84 19.92 13.66
CA ASP A 674 -15.71 20.08 14.84
C ASP A 674 -17.16 20.13 14.33
N GLN A 675 -17.99 19.19 14.79
CA GLN A 675 -19.39 19.08 14.41
C GLN A 675 -20.20 20.26 14.95
N ASP A 676 -21.21 20.69 14.20
CA ASP A 676 -22.21 21.67 14.69
C ASP A 676 -23.20 20.96 15.63
N TRP A 677 -22.80 20.86 16.89
CA TRP A 677 -23.55 20.15 17.92
C TRP A 677 -24.97 20.70 18.17
N PRO A 678 -25.23 22.01 18.17
CA PRO A 678 -26.60 22.55 18.20
C PRO A 678 -27.48 22.04 17.06
N VAL A 679 -26.98 22.04 15.82
CA VAL A 679 -27.72 21.51 14.66
C VAL A 679 -27.96 20.01 14.81
N LEU A 680 -26.92 19.24 15.13
CA LEU A 680 -27.04 17.80 15.38
C LEU A 680 -28.03 17.48 16.52
N ALA A 681 -28.08 18.30 17.57
CA ALA A 681 -29.02 18.11 18.68
C ALA A 681 -30.47 18.34 18.26
N VAL A 682 -30.73 19.28 17.33
CA VAL A 682 -32.05 19.50 16.72
C VAL A 682 -32.43 18.31 15.84
N ASP A 683 -31.51 17.82 15.01
CA ASP A 683 -31.75 16.63 14.19
C ASP A 683 -32.03 15.39 15.06
N LEU A 684 -31.26 15.19 16.13
CA LEU A 684 -31.52 14.12 17.09
C LEU A 684 -32.86 14.29 17.81
N ALA A 685 -33.31 15.52 18.06
CA ALA A 685 -34.62 15.77 18.66
C ALA A 685 -35.74 15.19 17.80
N HIS A 686 -35.66 15.38 16.48
CA HIS A 686 -36.60 14.81 15.54
C HIS A 686 -36.69 13.28 15.66
N HIS A 687 -35.55 12.59 15.55
CA HIS A 687 -35.47 11.13 15.62
C HIS A 687 -35.86 10.56 17.00
N LEU A 688 -35.58 11.31 18.07
CA LEU A 688 -35.91 10.93 19.45
C LEU A 688 -37.32 11.37 19.86
N GLN A 689 -38.12 11.94 18.95
CA GLN A 689 -39.47 12.46 19.21
C GLN A 689 -39.52 13.52 20.33
N VAL A 690 -38.49 14.36 20.41
CA VAL A 690 -38.43 15.55 21.27
C VAL A 690 -38.78 16.77 20.42
N SER A 691 -39.50 17.74 21.01
CA SER A 691 -39.80 18.99 20.31
C SER A 691 -38.50 19.74 19.96
N GLU A 692 -38.23 19.89 18.66
CA GLU A 692 -37.08 20.63 18.14
C GLU A 692 -37.06 22.08 18.67
N ASP A 693 -38.24 22.71 18.81
CA ASP A 693 -38.37 24.08 19.30
C ASP A 693 -37.86 24.24 20.75
N VAL A 694 -38.03 23.22 21.60
CA VAL A 694 -37.48 23.23 22.96
C VAL A 694 -35.95 23.27 22.93
N ILE A 695 -35.32 22.56 21.99
CA ILE A 695 -33.86 22.54 21.83
C ILE A 695 -33.37 23.88 21.29
N ARG A 696 -34.04 24.43 20.27
CA ARG A 696 -33.70 25.76 19.70
C ARG A 696 -33.81 26.87 20.75
N ARG A 697 -34.88 26.87 21.57
CA ARG A 697 -35.04 27.85 22.65
C ARG A 697 -33.97 27.73 23.72
N HIS A 698 -33.60 26.51 24.10
CA HIS A 698 -32.51 26.28 25.04
C HIS A 698 -31.16 26.74 24.49
N TYR A 699 -30.88 26.48 23.21
CA TYR A 699 -29.67 26.97 22.56
C TYR A 699 -29.57 28.50 22.59
N VAL A 700 -30.65 29.21 22.24
CA VAL A 700 -30.72 30.67 22.37
C VAL A 700 -30.46 31.10 23.82
N GLY A 701 -31.13 30.47 24.79
CA GLY A 701 -30.94 30.75 26.21
C GLY A 701 -29.49 30.59 26.66
N GLU A 702 -28.82 29.52 26.23
CA GLU A 702 -27.41 29.26 26.57
C GLU A 702 -26.46 30.28 25.91
N LEU A 703 -26.69 30.69 24.66
CA LEU A 703 -25.90 31.75 24.02
C LEU A 703 -25.96 33.06 24.82
N TYR A 704 -27.16 33.45 25.27
CA TYR A 704 -27.29 34.57 26.19
C TYR A 704 -26.67 34.24 27.56
N ASN A 705 -26.75 33.02 28.06
CA ASN A 705 -26.15 32.67 29.36
C ASN A 705 -24.61 32.86 29.37
N TYR A 706 -23.96 32.59 28.24
CA TYR A 706 -22.52 32.82 28.02
C TYR A 706 -22.15 34.24 27.54
N GLY A 707 -23.13 35.10 27.27
CA GLY A 707 -22.90 36.50 26.89
C GLY A 707 -22.55 36.74 25.42
N VAL A 708 -22.79 35.75 24.54
CA VAL A 708 -22.62 35.85 23.08
C VAL A 708 -23.94 36.26 22.42
N ASP A 709 -24.51 37.37 22.91
CA ASP A 709 -25.87 37.84 22.58
C ASP A 709 -26.14 38.02 21.08
N HIS A 710 -25.13 38.40 20.30
CA HIS A 710 -25.26 38.56 18.85
C HIS A 710 -25.61 37.23 18.14
N LEU A 711 -24.98 36.12 18.54
CA LEU A 711 -25.34 34.79 18.03
C LEU A 711 -26.72 34.38 18.53
N GLY A 712 -27.06 34.75 19.77
CA GLY A 712 -28.38 34.55 20.34
C GLY A 712 -29.46 35.24 19.49
N GLU A 713 -29.23 36.49 19.10
CA GLU A 713 -30.15 37.27 18.25
C GLU A 713 -30.39 36.63 16.89
N GLU A 714 -29.34 36.09 16.26
CA GLU A 714 -29.46 35.34 15.00
C GLU A 714 -30.23 34.03 15.19
N ALA A 715 -29.94 33.29 16.26
CA ALA A 715 -30.58 32.00 16.56
C ALA A 715 -32.08 32.13 16.89
N ILE A 716 -32.54 33.28 17.41
CA ILE A 716 -33.98 33.56 17.64
C ILE A 716 -34.80 33.37 16.36
N LEU A 717 -34.23 33.64 15.18
CA LEU A 717 -34.94 33.52 13.91
C LEU A 717 -35.45 32.11 13.62
N GLN A 718 -34.83 31.09 14.22
CA GLN A 718 -35.19 29.68 14.04
C GLN A 718 -36.22 29.20 15.09
N VAL A 719 -36.61 30.04 16.05
CA VAL A 719 -37.57 29.67 17.11
C VAL A 719 -39.01 29.95 16.68
N HIS A 720 -39.89 28.97 16.92
CA HIS A 720 -41.32 29.06 16.64
C HIS A 720 -42.09 29.67 17.83
N ASP A 721 -41.87 29.16 19.06
CA ASP A 721 -42.57 29.65 20.25
C ASP A 721 -41.82 30.84 20.89
N ARG A 722 -42.06 32.03 20.32
CA ARG A 722 -41.41 33.27 20.76
C ARG A 722 -41.88 33.75 22.13
N GLU A 723 -43.11 33.44 22.53
CA GLU A 723 -43.68 33.87 23.80
C GLU A 723 -43.02 33.14 24.98
N VAL A 724 -42.87 31.82 24.88
CA VAL A 724 -42.17 31.04 25.89
C VAL A 724 -40.68 31.40 25.91
N LEU A 725 -40.05 31.60 24.75
CA LEU A 725 -38.67 32.07 24.68
C LEU A 725 -38.50 33.42 25.38
N ALA A 726 -39.36 34.41 25.10
CA ALA A 726 -39.29 35.72 25.71
C ALA A 726 -39.41 35.64 27.24
N SER A 727 -40.27 34.77 27.74
CA SER A 727 -40.41 34.50 29.19
C SER A 727 -39.13 33.90 29.78
N GLN A 728 -38.46 32.98 29.06
CA GLN A 728 -37.19 32.39 29.48
C GLN A 728 -36.05 33.43 29.48
N LEU A 729 -35.95 34.25 28.43
CA LEU A 729 -34.98 35.34 28.33
C LEU A 729 -35.22 36.43 29.36
N LEU A 730 -36.47 36.70 29.74
CA LEU A 730 -36.79 37.64 30.82
C LEU A 730 -36.16 37.20 32.15
N VAL A 731 -36.25 35.91 32.49
CA VAL A 731 -35.60 35.35 33.69
C VAL A 731 -34.08 35.54 33.62
N LEU A 732 -33.46 35.21 32.49
CA LEU A 732 -32.02 35.38 32.30
C LEU A 732 -31.58 36.84 32.42
N THR A 733 -32.39 37.75 31.89
CA THR A 733 -32.14 39.19 32.01
C THR A 733 -32.27 39.67 33.45
N GLY A 734 -33.25 39.14 34.19
CA GLY A 734 -33.38 39.33 35.63
C GLY A 734 -32.18 38.83 36.42
N GLN A 735 -31.63 37.66 36.07
CA GLN A 735 -30.41 37.14 36.67
C GLN A 735 -29.20 38.05 36.42
N ARG A 736 -28.99 38.50 35.17
CA ARG A 736 -27.89 39.42 34.81
C ARG A 736 -27.99 40.72 35.61
N LEU A 737 -29.20 41.28 35.71
CA LEU A 737 -29.46 42.50 36.44
C LEU A 737 -29.30 42.32 37.96
N ALA A 738 -29.79 41.20 38.51
CA ALA A 738 -29.60 40.85 39.91
C ALA A 738 -28.12 40.68 40.27
N HIS A 739 -27.31 40.11 39.38
CA HIS A 739 -25.85 40.07 39.55
C HIS A 739 -25.27 41.48 39.60
N ALA A 740 -25.57 42.31 38.60
CA ALA A 740 -25.04 43.66 38.45
C ALA A 740 -25.45 44.62 39.58
N LEU A 741 -26.60 44.41 40.23
CA LEU A 741 -27.13 45.28 41.29
C LEU A 741 -26.86 44.77 42.71
N LEU A 742 -27.04 43.46 42.95
CA LEU A 742 -27.03 42.90 44.31
C LEU A 742 -25.67 42.30 44.69
N HIS A 743 -24.89 41.82 43.72
CA HIS A 743 -23.69 41.01 44.00
C HIS A 743 -22.38 41.77 43.80
N THR A 744 -22.34 42.76 42.91
CA THR A 744 -21.18 43.67 42.75
C THR A 744 -21.02 44.67 43.90
N GLN A 745 -22.02 44.80 44.79
CA GLN A 745 -22.07 45.68 45.98
C GLN A 745 -21.66 47.14 45.68
N THR A 746 -21.96 47.65 44.50
CA THR A 746 -21.70 49.06 44.18
C THR A 746 -22.67 49.96 44.95
N ARG A 747 -22.17 51.10 45.44
CA ARG A 747 -22.97 52.08 46.17
C ARG A 747 -24.13 52.61 45.32
N GLU A 748 -23.87 52.86 44.05
CA GLU A 748 -24.88 53.28 43.06
C GLU A 748 -25.95 52.20 42.84
N GLY A 749 -25.56 50.92 42.75
CA GLY A 749 -26.49 49.80 42.58
C GLY A 749 -27.48 49.65 43.74
N MET A 750 -27.03 49.86 44.98
CA MET A 750 -27.89 49.83 46.17
C MET A 750 -28.86 51.01 46.24
N GLU A 751 -28.43 52.21 45.81
CA GLU A 751 -29.29 53.40 45.74
C GLU A 751 -30.37 53.24 44.64
N LEU A 752 -30.03 52.64 43.50
CA LEU A 752 -30.98 52.30 42.44
C LEU A 752 -31.98 51.24 42.87
N LEU A 753 -31.54 50.22 43.61
CA LEU A 753 -32.42 49.16 44.12
C LEU A 753 -33.53 49.71 45.04
N ALA A 754 -33.26 50.78 45.79
CA ALA A 754 -34.24 51.46 46.64
C ALA A 754 -35.29 52.27 45.86
N ARG A 755 -35.02 52.57 44.59
CA ARG A 755 -35.89 53.35 43.69
C ARG A 755 -36.76 52.45 42.79
N LEU A 756 -36.48 51.15 42.73
CA LEU A 756 -37.24 50.20 41.93
C LEU A 756 -38.63 49.93 42.53
N PRO A 757 -39.65 49.64 41.70
CA PRO A 757 -40.95 49.18 42.18
C PRO A 757 -40.82 47.97 43.13
N PRO A 758 -41.61 47.89 44.23
CA PRO A 758 -41.50 46.81 45.21
C PRO A 758 -41.66 45.41 44.61
N THR A 759 -42.49 45.28 43.58
CA THR A 759 -42.73 44.02 42.85
C THR A 759 -41.48 43.58 42.08
N LEU A 760 -40.83 44.50 41.36
CA LEU A 760 -39.60 44.24 40.64
C LEU A 760 -38.43 43.92 41.59
N CYS A 761 -38.31 44.67 42.69
CA CYS A 761 -37.27 44.43 43.70
C CYS A 761 -37.40 43.04 44.35
N THR A 762 -38.63 42.61 44.65
CA THR A 762 -38.91 41.27 45.20
C THR A 762 -38.58 40.18 44.18
N TRP A 763 -38.94 40.38 42.91
CA TRP A 763 -38.65 39.45 41.83
C TRP A 763 -37.14 39.31 41.56
N LEU A 764 -36.39 40.42 41.48
CA LEU A 764 -34.93 40.40 41.30
C LEU A 764 -34.19 39.71 42.45
N LYS A 765 -34.66 39.87 43.69
CA LYS A 765 -34.11 39.14 44.86
C LYS A 765 -34.39 37.64 44.81
N ALA A 766 -35.41 37.21 44.07
CA ALA A 766 -35.72 35.81 43.85
C ALA A 766 -34.93 35.19 42.69
N MET A 767 -34.25 35.99 41.87
CA MET A 767 -33.35 35.50 40.82
C MET A 767 -32.08 34.94 41.47
N ASN A 768 -31.61 33.79 41.01
CA ASN A 768 -30.35 33.21 41.43
C ASN A 768 -29.23 33.54 40.42
N PRO A 769 -28.27 34.42 40.74
CA PRO A 769 -27.22 34.81 39.79
C PRO A 769 -26.15 33.73 39.61
N GLN A 770 -26.14 32.69 40.46
CA GLN A 770 -25.21 31.56 40.33
C GLN A 770 -25.50 30.68 39.10
N ASP A 771 -26.69 30.82 38.51
CA ASP A 771 -27.07 30.09 37.30
C ASP A 771 -26.42 30.70 36.03
N LEU A 772 -25.87 31.91 36.13
CA LEU A 772 -25.18 32.60 35.03
C LEU A 772 -23.80 32.01 34.77
N GLN A 773 -23.51 31.65 33.52
CA GLN A 773 -22.19 31.18 33.12
C GLN A 773 -21.22 32.33 32.83
N ASN A 774 -21.71 33.43 32.27
CA ASN A 774 -20.95 34.67 32.14
C ASN A 774 -21.58 35.79 32.98
N THR A 775 -20.85 36.19 34.01
CA THR A 775 -21.27 37.21 34.96
C THR A 775 -20.83 38.63 34.58
N GLU A 776 -19.97 38.78 33.56
CA GLU A 776 -19.33 40.04 33.13
C GLU A 776 -19.97 40.62 31.87
N VAL A 777 -21.27 40.38 31.66
CA VAL A 777 -21.99 40.92 30.50
C VAL A 777 -22.28 42.42 30.71
N PRO A 778 -21.92 43.31 29.76
CA PRO A 778 -22.20 44.74 29.89
C PRO A 778 -23.69 45.05 30.05
N ILE A 779 -24.00 46.08 30.84
CA ILE A 779 -25.38 46.52 31.11
C ILE A 779 -26.06 47.02 29.83
N ALA A 780 -25.31 47.66 28.93
CA ALA A 780 -25.81 48.05 27.62
C ALA A 780 -26.27 46.85 26.78
N THR A 781 -25.56 45.72 26.83
CA THR A 781 -25.96 44.47 26.16
C THR A 781 -27.20 43.88 26.84
N THR A 782 -27.26 43.94 28.17
CA THR A 782 -28.46 43.55 28.94
C THR A 782 -29.68 44.40 28.56
N ALA A 783 -29.50 45.71 28.32
CA ALA A 783 -30.56 46.62 27.86
C ALA A 783 -31.12 46.22 26.49
N LYS A 784 -30.24 45.83 25.56
CA LYS A 784 -30.65 45.30 24.25
C LYS A 784 -31.48 44.03 24.39
N LEU A 785 -31.07 43.12 25.28
CA LEU A 785 -31.83 41.91 25.57
C LEU A 785 -33.22 42.23 26.15
N VAL A 786 -33.35 43.19 27.07
CA VAL A 786 -34.69 43.60 27.58
C VAL A 786 -35.56 44.13 26.45
N ASN A 787 -35.02 45.02 25.61
CA ASN A 787 -35.77 45.53 24.45
C ASN A 787 -36.21 44.38 23.54
N LYS A 788 -35.34 43.39 23.32
CA LYS A 788 -35.69 42.21 22.53
C LYS A 788 -36.79 41.36 23.17
N VAL A 789 -36.77 41.21 24.49
CA VAL A 789 -37.85 40.53 25.23
C VAL A 789 -39.17 41.27 25.06
N ILE A 790 -39.18 42.60 25.14
CA ILE A 790 -40.39 43.42 24.94
C ILE A 790 -40.93 43.26 23.51
N GLU A 791 -40.07 43.20 22.49
CA GLU A 791 -40.49 42.96 21.10
C GLU A 791 -41.14 41.59 20.89
N LEU A 792 -40.69 40.57 21.62
CA LEU A 792 -41.13 39.18 21.45
C LEU A 792 -42.35 38.82 22.30
N LEU A 793 -42.61 39.56 23.38
CA LEU A 793 -43.64 39.24 24.35
C LEU A 793 -44.94 40.03 24.04
N PRO A 794 -46.10 39.37 23.90
CA PRO A 794 -47.36 40.05 23.62
C PRO A 794 -47.75 41.07 24.71
N GLU A 795 -48.33 42.21 24.34
CA GLU A 795 -48.74 43.26 25.30
C GLU A 795 -49.76 42.78 26.34
N ASN A 796 -50.57 41.78 25.99
CA ASN A 796 -51.56 41.16 26.87
C ASN A 796 -50.98 40.05 27.77
N HIS A 797 -49.69 39.72 27.64
CA HIS A 797 -49.05 38.68 28.43
C HIS A 797 -48.81 39.15 29.87
N GLY A 798 -48.97 38.25 30.84
CA GLY A 798 -48.89 38.56 32.27
C GLY A 798 -47.52 39.10 32.72
N GLN A 799 -46.45 38.83 31.96
CA GLN A 799 -45.09 39.30 32.25
C GLN A 799 -44.71 40.60 31.52
N TYR A 800 -45.57 41.15 30.65
CA TYR A 800 -45.24 42.33 29.85
C TYR A 800 -44.97 43.56 30.71
N SER A 801 -45.79 43.79 31.73
CA SER A 801 -45.58 44.87 32.70
C SER A 801 -44.26 44.74 33.48
N LEU A 802 -43.80 43.51 33.74
CA LEU A 802 -42.52 43.26 34.40
C LEU A 802 -41.35 43.61 33.47
N ALA A 803 -41.43 43.26 32.19
CA ALA A 803 -40.42 43.61 31.19
C ALA A 803 -40.27 45.14 31.02
N LEU A 804 -41.40 45.88 31.03
CA LEU A 804 -41.39 47.35 31.00
C LEU A 804 -40.71 47.97 32.23
N HIS A 805 -41.00 47.48 33.43
CA HIS A 805 -40.28 47.95 34.61
C HIS A 805 -38.79 47.55 34.59
N LEU A 806 -38.46 46.43 33.93
CA LEU A 806 -37.06 45.99 33.79
C LEU A 806 -36.26 46.92 32.87
N ILE A 807 -36.83 47.41 31.77
CA ILE A 807 -36.11 48.33 30.87
C ILE A 807 -35.85 49.67 31.55
N GLU A 808 -36.85 50.21 32.26
CA GLU A 808 -36.69 51.44 33.06
C GLU A 808 -35.57 51.29 34.10
N ALA A 809 -35.49 50.11 34.74
CA ALA A 809 -34.44 49.80 35.69
C ALA A 809 -33.05 49.75 35.04
N VAL A 810 -32.92 49.05 33.90
CA VAL A 810 -31.64 48.90 33.19
C VAL A 810 -31.16 50.25 32.61
N GLU A 811 -32.06 51.07 32.07
CA GLU A 811 -31.73 52.41 31.58
C GLU A 811 -31.30 53.37 32.70
N ALA A 812 -31.98 53.31 33.86
CA ALA A 812 -31.59 54.08 35.04
C ALA A 812 -30.17 53.70 35.53
N ILE A 813 -29.77 52.44 35.34
CA ILE A 813 -28.42 51.97 35.69
C ILE A 813 -27.39 52.39 34.66
N SER A 814 -27.71 52.27 33.36
CA SER A 814 -26.82 52.67 32.27
C SER A 814 -26.55 54.19 32.23
N THR A 815 -27.35 54.99 32.92
CA THR A 815 -27.16 56.46 33.05
C THR A 815 -26.43 56.86 34.33
N SER A 816 -26.28 55.93 35.28
CA SER A 816 -25.65 56.14 36.60
C SER A 816 -24.24 55.56 36.74
N LEU A 817 -23.90 54.55 35.92
CA LEU A 817 -22.57 53.99 35.71
C LEU A 817 -21.93 54.63 34.47
#